data_AF-A0A942P2H2-F1
#
_entry.id   AF-A0A942P2H2-F1
#
_cell.length_a   1.000
_cell.length_b   1.000
_cell.length_c   1.000
_cell.angle_alpha   90.00
_cell.angle_beta   90.00
_cell.angle_gamma   90.00
#
_symmetry.space_group_name_H-M   'P 1'
#
loop_
_entity.id
_entity.type
_entity.pdbx_description
1 polymer ?
#
loop_
_entity_poly.entity_id
_entity_poly.type
_entity_poly.pdbx_seq_one_letter_code
_entity_poly.pdbx_strand_id
1 'polypeptide(L)'
;MKFRFLAKKKAGETMPKDGKAIVLSIKSSNRGLDFLVELFQQIRPSSSKNIEEAETKFKALLYQLQEDRSLLFALRRSLLNQFINSDITHALTESGLLSSRGFIQELNSKLKHKVVPPLLKPTDFLYVIERVFYKRDDYLWMEKIDTQLWVRLFELIGIEVNLSEPVLIKQLSDSLQILSYRLTMMGLEKEVTSRYDQWNDGAFPFMEQNRLINLLLERKQKNLMEHEHKLLLENIAEALHNCLQSIKWLKDDRRENGTSLAETFLLTRMEQHVERMFMVLDALDEDNYFNTQRFIHYFITVVRNQNRKNSVGEFLSQNLGLLAYQISEHGGRRGETFIAVTRNEFYKLFRSAMGGGFIVSFVAIFKNLLGKLAIAPFWQGILYSSNYSMGFILMQSTGSTLATKQPAFTASAIAASLDSSKQKGRPDLYNLALTVARTCRSQIASFAGNLVIVFPLTYLLAMLFDVSTGAKIATGVEADALLLAQHPFQSLALLYACFTGFFLFLSGLIAGWVENYVVYAQLPDRLRFHPVLTQTLGKKQLKYLVNLVQNNLGSIAGSISLGFFLGMAGFIGKTLSIPFDIRHITISAGNTAIGFYGLDHQVPLKYLFTIVMGVLMIGFLNFLVSFGCAFYVAVKSRGIRLKDYPEFLGIMRRYFFRYPADFIRPSSNEKTSEELQQKLRHN
;
A
#
# COMPACT_ATOMS: atom_id res chain seq x y z
N MET A 1 -21.27 18.23 47.42
CA MET A 1 -20.39 19.06 46.55
C MET A 1 -21.22 19.46 45.33
N LYS A 2 -21.45 20.72 44.93
CA LYS A 2 -20.74 22.03 45.08
C LYS A 2 -19.31 21.96 44.53
N PHE A 3 -18.84 22.77 43.55
CA PHE A 3 -19.40 23.95 42.83
C PHE A 3 -19.43 23.69 41.28
N ARG A 4 -19.75 24.56 40.29
CA ARG A 4 -19.73 26.04 40.03
C ARG A 4 -18.28 26.60 39.92
N PHE A 5 -17.88 27.57 39.08
CA PHE A 5 -18.51 28.69 38.33
C PHE A 5 -18.07 28.70 36.83
N LEU A 6 -18.92 29.05 35.84
CA LEU A 6 -19.16 30.40 35.22
C LEU A 6 -17.92 31.02 34.50
N ALA A 7 -18.05 31.64 33.32
CA ALA A 7 -18.86 32.84 33.09
C ALA A 7 -19.80 32.82 31.86
N LYS A 8 -20.88 33.63 31.93
CA LYS A 8 -21.82 33.93 30.84
C LYS A 8 -22.12 35.43 30.82
N LYS A 9 -21.57 36.16 29.86
CA LYS A 9 -21.77 37.60 29.55
C LYS A 9 -21.40 37.80 28.07
N LYS A 10 -22.08 38.65 27.30
CA LYS A 10 -23.40 39.29 27.50
C LYS A 10 -24.03 39.49 26.10
N ALA A 11 -25.35 39.53 26.02
CA ALA A 11 -26.07 39.74 24.76
C ALA A 11 -25.67 41.06 24.08
N GLY A 12 -25.57 41.05 22.75
CA GLY A 12 -25.13 42.18 21.93
C GLY A 12 -25.66 42.23 20.49
N GLU A 13 -26.52 41.30 20.08
CA GLU A 13 -27.27 41.36 18.82
C GLU A 13 -28.75 41.05 19.11
N THR A 14 -29.63 41.87 18.52
CA THR A 14 -31.09 41.79 18.71
C THR A 14 -31.69 40.79 17.73
N MET A 15 -32.41 39.77 18.24
CA MET A 15 -33.31 38.99 17.38
C MET A 15 -34.38 39.92 16.79
N PRO A 16 -34.55 39.98 15.45
CA PRO A 16 -35.66 40.70 14.86
C PRO A 16 -36.95 39.93 15.14
N LYS A 17 -37.94 40.61 15.74
CA LYS A 17 -39.33 40.20 15.62
C LYS A 17 -39.87 40.61 14.25
N ASP A 18 -40.92 39.93 13.83
CA ASP A 18 -41.84 40.30 12.75
C ASP A 18 -41.24 40.43 11.34
N GLY A 19 -41.29 39.32 10.59
CA GLY A 19 -41.75 39.28 9.19
C GLY A 19 -41.04 40.13 8.13
N LYS A 20 -39.88 40.73 8.41
CA LYS A 20 -39.16 41.60 7.46
C LYS A 20 -37.99 40.87 6.82
N ALA A 21 -37.93 40.93 5.49
CA ALA A 21 -36.85 40.33 4.70
C ALA A 21 -35.48 40.85 5.15
N ILE A 22 -34.48 39.95 5.19
CA ILE A 22 -33.13 40.28 5.67
C ILE A 22 -32.43 41.13 4.60
N VAL A 23 -32.36 42.45 4.81
CA VAL A 23 -31.63 43.37 3.92
C VAL A 23 -30.12 43.19 4.14
N LEU A 24 -29.54 42.22 3.42
CA LEU A 24 -28.14 41.83 3.56
C LEU A 24 -27.18 42.88 2.98
N SER A 25 -26.44 43.54 3.87
CA SER A 25 -25.44 44.56 3.53
C SER A 25 -24.24 44.00 2.74
N ILE A 26 -23.63 44.88 1.94
CA ILE A 26 -23.09 44.54 0.62
C ILE A 26 -21.59 44.20 0.58
N LYS A 27 -20.82 44.43 1.66
CA LYS A 27 -19.34 44.58 1.59
C LYS A 27 -18.50 43.59 2.43
N SER A 28 -19.05 42.50 2.96
CA SER A 28 -18.30 41.58 3.85
C SER A 28 -18.21 40.15 3.31
N SER A 29 -17.03 39.75 2.83
CA SER A 29 -16.74 38.40 2.30
C SER A 29 -17.05 37.27 3.30
N ASN A 30 -16.75 37.49 4.58
CA ASN A 30 -17.04 36.53 5.66
C ASN A 30 -18.53 36.15 5.72
N ARG A 31 -19.47 37.10 5.61
CA ARG A 31 -20.90 36.78 5.69
C ARG A 31 -21.39 35.91 4.54
N GLY A 32 -20.81 36.05 3.35
CA GLY A 32 -21.09 35.15 2.22
C GLY A 32 -20.51 33.75 2.43
N LEU A 33 -19.36 33.64 3.09
CA LEU A 33 -18.78 32.34 3.48
C LEU A 33 -19.62 31.66 4.56
N ASP A 34 -19.99 32.40 5.61
CA ASP A 34 -20.74 31.86 6.74
C ASP A 34 -22.17 31.42 6.32
N PHE A 35 -22.81 32.15 5.40
CA PHE A 35 -24.05 31.68 4.74
C PHE A 35 -23.88 30.33 4.03
N LEU A 36 -22.78 30.13 3.29
CA LEU A 36 -22.51 28.83 2.64
C LEU A 36 -22.24 27.72 3.67
N VAL A 37 -21.58 28.03 4.79
CA VAL A 37 -21.37 27.07 5.89
C VAL A 37 -22.69 26.64 6.51
N GLU A 38 -23.60 27.58 6.78
CA GLU A 38 -24.94 27.28 7.31
C GLU A 38 -25.80 26.48 6.33
N LEU A 39 -25.78 26.86 5.04
CA LEU A 39 -26.54 26.19 3.99
C LEU A 39 -26.12 24.71 3.84
N PHE A 40 -24.81 24.45 3.66
CA PHE A 40 -24.31 23.08 3.58
C PHE A 40 -24.41 22.33 4.91
N GLN A 41 -24.51 23.02 6.06
CA GLN A 41 -24.85 22.38 7.33
C GLN A 41 -26.30 21.87 7.40
N GLN A 42 -27.25 22.48 6.69
CA GLN A 42 -28.62 21.96 6.59
C GLN A 42 -28.70 20.73 5.67
N ILE A 43 -27.98 20.73 4.53
CA ILE A 43 -27.89 19.59 3.60
C ILE A 43 -27.23 18.36 4.25
N ARG A 44 -26.19 18.59 5.05
CA ARG A 44 -25.34 17.55 5.63
C ARG A 44 -26.16 16.53 6.45
N PRO A 45 -26.00 15.21 6.22
CA PRO A 45 -26.71 14.18 6.98
C PRO A 45 -26.19 14.05 8.42
N SER A 46 -27.01 13.49 9.29
CA SER A 46 -26.67 13.15 10.68
C SER A 46 -25.48 12.18 10.76
N SER A 47 -25.42 11.25 9.81
CA SER A 47 -24.34 10.27 9.60
C SER A 47 -23.86 10.34 8.16
N SER A 48 -22.53 10.41 7.94
CA SER A 48 -21.91 10.45 6.61
C SER A 48 -22.15 9.20 5.74
N LYS A 49 -22.81 8.17 6.30
CA LYS A 49 -23.26 6.97 5.58
C LYS A 49 -24.73 7.00 5.19
N ASN A 50 -25.52 7.95 5.70
CA ASN A 50 -26.96 8.05 5.46
C ASN A 50 -27.24 8.88 4.21
N ILE A 51 -27.21 8.22 3.05
CA ILE A 51 -27.32 8.86 1.73
C ILE A 51 -28.75 9.36 1.49
N GLU A 52 -29.77 8.57 1.89
CA GLU A 52 -31.19 8.90 1.72
C GLU A 52 -31.58 10.19 2.46
N GLU A 53 -31.08 10.37 3.69
CA GLU A 53 -31.26 11.63 4.45
C GLU A 53 -30.59 12.81 3.75
N ALA A 54 -29.38 12.62 3.22
CA ALA A 54 -28.64 13.65 2.50
C ALA A 54 -29.36 14.07 1.21
N GLU A 55 -29.82 13.10 0.41
CA GLU A 55 -30.63 13.36 -0.79
C GLU A 55 -31.97 14.03 -0.46
N THR A 56 -32.65 13.61 0.60
CA THR A 56 -33.94 14.20 0.99
C THR A 56 -33.77 15.67 1.37
N LYS A 57 -32.72 16.00 2.14
CA LYS A 57 -32.34 17.38 2.47
C LYS A 57 -31.92 18.18 1.23
N PHE A 58 -31.18 17.58 0.31
CA PHE A 58 -30.76 18.22 -0.94
C PHE A 58 -31.97 18.54 -1.83
N LYS A 59 -32.93 17.60 -1.97
CA LYS A 59 -34.20 17.78 -2.69
C LYS A 59 -35.05 18.89 -2.06
N ALA A 60 -35.13 18.94 -0.73
CA ALA A 60 -35.81 20.01 -0.01
C ALA A 60 -35.17 21.39 -0.24
N LEU A 61 -33.83 21.49 -0.28
CA LEU A 61 -33.15 22.74 -0.63
C LEU A 61 -33.41 23.15 -2.08
N LEU A 62 -33.37 22.23 -3.04
CA LEU A 62 -33.68 22.52 -4.44
C LEU A 62 -35.10 23.09 -4.60
N TYR A 63 -36.07 22.54 -3.86
CA TYR A 63 -37.44 23.05 -3.81
C TYR A 63 -37.50 24.47 -3.21
N GLN A 64 -36.84 24.70 -2.07
CA GLN A 64 -36.80 26.03 -1.44
C GLN A 64 -36.10 27.09 -2.32
N LEU A 65 -35.09 26.70 -3.10
CA LEU A 65 -34.42 27.57 -4.09
C LEU A 65 -35.30 27.92 -5.30
N GLN A 66 -36.32 27.12 -5.61
CA GLN A 66 -37.29 27.39 -6.66
C GLN A 66 -38.40 28.35 -6.20
N GLU A 67 -38.84 28.24 -4.94
CA GLU A 67 -39.83 29.16 -4.35
C GLU A 67 -39.19 30.51 -3.94
N ASP A 68 -38.08 30.50 -3.20
CA ASP A 68 -37.48 31.71 -2.64
C ASP A 68 -36.37 32.29 -3.54
N ARG A 69 -36.79 33.21 -4.43
CA ARG A 69 -35.88 34.01 -5.27
C ARG A 69 -34.85 34.83 -4.47
N SER A 70 -35.14 35.20 -3.22
CA SER A 70 -34.21 35.96 -2.37
C SER A 70 -33.07 35.09 -1.84
N LEU A 71 -33.38 33.86 -1.42
CA LEU A 71 -32.40 32.84 -1.03
C LEU A 71 -31.56 32.41 -2.23
N LEU A 72 -32.19 32.25 -3.40
CA LEU A 72 -31.47 31.97 -4.65
C LEU A 72 -30.50 33.10 -5.02
N PHE A 73 -30.91 34.37 -4.91
CA PHE A 73 -30.04 35.52 -5.13
C PHE A 73 -28.90 35.59 -4.11
N ALA A 74 -29.18 35.31 -2.83
CA ALA A 74 -28.16 35.24 -1.78
C ALA A 74 -27.12 34.13 -2.05
N LEU A 75 -27.53 32.98 -2.55
CA LEU A 75 -26.65 31.87 -2.95
C LEU A 75 -25.79 32.23 -4.16
N ARG A 76 -26.41 32.68 -5.26
CA ARG A 76 -25.72 33.19 -6.47
C ARG A 76 -24.62 34.17 -6.10
N ARG A 77 -24.99 35.19 -5.32
CA ARG A 77 -24.10 36.26 -4.88
C ARG A 77 -22.99 35.77 -3.95
N SER A 78 -23.29 34.87 -3.01
CA SER A 78 -22.30 34.36 -2.07
C SER A 78 -21.23 33.52 -2.77
N LEU A 79 -21.63 32.67 -3.74
CA LEU A 79 -20.70 31.88 -4.55
C LEU A 79 -19.81 32.76 -5.43
N LEU A 80 -20.38 33.66 -6.22
CA LEU A 80 -19.61 34.62 -7.05
C LEU A 80 -18.65 35.45 -6.19
N ASN A 81 -19.10 35.91 -5.01
CA ASN A 81 -18.23 36.66 -4.11
C ASN A 81 -17.08 35.81 -3.53
N GLN A 82 -17.21 34.49 -3.38
CA GLN A 82 -16.05 33.65 -3.04
C GLN A 82 -15.14 33.44 -4.26
N PHE A 83 -15.68 33.10 -5.43
CA PHE A 83 -14.88 32.85 -6.63
C PHE A 83 -14.06 34.07 -7.09
N ILE A 84 -14.58 35.29 -6.93
CA ILE A 84 -13.88 36.53 -7.30
C ILE A 84 -12.84 36.96 -6.25
N ASN A 85 -13.12 36.77 -4.95
CA ASN A 85 -12.27 37.27 -3.85
C ASN A 85 -11.32 36.21 -3.26
N SER A 86 -11.30 34.98 -3.78
CA SER A 86 -10.37 33.93 -3.36
C SER A 86 -9.56 33.41 -4.55
N ASP A 87 -8.34 32.99 -4.24
CA ASP A 87 -7.39 32.43 -5.19
C ASP A 87 -7.68 30.93 -5.42
N ILE A 88 -8.13 30.61 -6.62
CA ILE A 88 -8.41 29.26 -7.10
C ILE A 88 -7.12 28.60 -7.63
N THR A 89 -6.06 29.38 -7.90
CA THR A 89 -4.77 28.90 -8.44
C THR A 89 -4.18 27.81 -7.55
N HIS A 90 -4.18 27.98 -6.23
CA HIS A 90 -3.71 26.97 -5.28
C HIS A 90 -4.60 25.70 -5.28
N ALA A 91 -5.91 25.85 -5.46
CA ALA A 91 -6.84 24.73 -5.56
C ALA A 91 -6.65 23.91 -6.85
N LEU A 92 -6.28 24.54 -7.96
CA LEU A 92 -5.97 23.85 -9.22
C LEU A 92 -4.56 23.26 -9.22
N THR A 93 -3.56 24.04 -8.80
CA THR A 93 -2.14 23.69 -8.94
C THR A 93 -1.57 22.80 -7.83
N GLU A 94 -2.26 22.65 -6.68
CA GLU A 94 -1.79 21.82 -5.56
C GLU A 94 -2.85 20.86 -4.96
N SER A 95 -4.16 21.13 -5.06
CA SER A 95 -5.17 20.28 -4.39
C SER A 95 -5.23 18.86 -4.94
N GLY A 96 -4.92 17.88 -4.09
CA GLY A 96 -4.91 16.45 -4.42
C GLY A 96 -3.71 15.97 -5.24
N LEU A 97 -2.84 16.88 -5.69
CA LEU A 97 -1.61 16.52 -6.37
C LEU A 97 -0.58 16.01 -5.35
N LEU A 98 0.29 15.10 -5.78
CA LEU A 98 1.44 14.68 -4.98
C LEU A 98 2.45 15.84 -4.89
N SER A 99 3.02 16.05 -3.70
CA SER A 99 4.00 17.10 -3.44
C SER A 99 5.24 16.95 -4.32
N SER A 100 5.95 18.05 -4.60
CA SER A 100 7.32 18.01 -5.15
C SER A 100 8.33 17.42 -4.15
N ARG A 101 7.96 17.31 -2.88
CA ARG A 101 8.78 16.69 -1.84
C ARG A 101 8.61 15.18 -1.90
N GLY A 102 9.73 14.45 -1.90
CA GLY A 102 9.74 12.99 -2.00
C GLY A 102 8.87 12.27 -0.97
N PHE A 103 8.53 11.02 -1.27
CA PHE A 103 7.56 10.22 -0.52
C PHE A 103 7.74 10.24 1.01
N ILE A 104 8.97 10.19 1.52
CA ILE A 104 9.24 10.19 2.97
C ILE A 104 8.92 11.54 3.60
N GLN A 105 9.29 12.63 2.92
CA GLN A 105 8.97 14.00 3.33
C GLN A 105 7.45 14.23 3.33
N GLU A 106 6.74 13.71 2.33
CA GLU A 106 5.28 13.81 2.25
C GLU A 106 4.56 12.92 3.28
N LEU A 107 5.07 11.71 3.55
CA LEU A 107 4.57 10.85 4.65
C LEU A 107 4.71 11.56 6.00
N ASN A 108 5.88 12.14 6.28
CA ASN A 108 6.14 12.91 7.49
C ASN A 108 5.29 14.19 7.57
N SER A 109 5.06 14.85 6.42
CA SER A 109 4.15 16.00 6.29
C SER A 109 2.72 15.62 6.70
N LYS A 110 2.15 14.55 6.12
CA LYS A 110 0.80 14.07 6.46
C LYS A 110 0.69 13.57 7.90
N LEU A 111 1.74 12.94 8.46
CA LEU A 111 1.79 12.57 9.88
C LEU A 111 1.77 13.79 10.80
N LYS A 112 2.62 14.80 10.54
CA LYS A 112 2.65 16.07 11.28
C LYS A 112 1.29 16.78 11.19
N HIS A 113 0.73 16.90 9.99
CA HIS A 113 -0.53 17.62 9.76
C HIS A 113 -1.79 16.88 10.19
N LYS A 114 -1.68 15.58 10.51
CA LYS A 114 -2.73 14.85 11.25
C LYS A 114 -2.84 15.31 12.72
N VAL A 115 -1.75 15.81 13.31
CA VAL A 115 -1.69 16.35 14.68
C VAL A 115 -1.90 17.87 14.69
N VAL A 116 -1.18 18.62 13.84
CA VAL A 116 -1.26 20.08 13.73
C VAL A 116 -1.54 20.48 12.27
N PRO A 117 -2.81 20.75 11.90
CA PRO A 117 -3.18 21.15 10.54
C PRO A 117 -2.40 22.39 10.04
N PRO A 118 -2.16 22.51 8.73
CA PRO A 118 -1.57 23.73 8.16
C PRO A 118 -2.55 24.91 8.26
N LEU A 119 -2.02 26.11 8.50
CA LEU A 119 -2.81 27.34 8.48
C LEU A 119 -3.02 27.79 7.04
N LEU A 120 -4.27 27.74 6.55
CA LEU A 120 -4.65 28.34 5.27
C LEU A 120 -4.92 29.84 5.43
N LYS A 121 -4.69 30.59 4.35
CA LYS A 121 -5.03 32.02 4.29
C LYS A 121 -6.53 32.17 4.00
N PRO A 122 -7.24 33.16 4.58
CA PRO A 122 -8.65 33.42 4.23
C PRO A 122 -8.91 33.79 2.77
N THR A 123 -7.85 34.11 2.01
CA THR A 123 -7.89 34.44 0.57
C THR A 123 -7.70 33.22 -0.34
N ASP A 124 -7.52 32.01 0.19
CA ASP A 124 -7.33 30.77 -0.56
C ASP A 124 -8.67 30.06 -0.76
N PHE A 125 -9.02 29.63 -1.98
CA PHE A 125 -10.26 28.89 -2.21
C PHE A 125 -10.32 27.58 -1.40
N LEU A 126 -9.18 26.98 -1.05
CA LEU A 126 -9.15 25.81 -0.16
C LEU A 126 -9.56 26.12 1.30
N TYR A 127 -9.47 27.38 1.74
CA TYR A 127 -10.02 27.83 3.02
C TYR A 127 -11.56 27.87 2.98
N VAL A 128 -12.14 28.34 1.86
CA VAL A 128 -13.59 28.30 1.62
C VAL A 128 -14.09 26.85 1.68
N ILE A 129 -13.44 25.94 0.94
CA ILE A 129 -13.79 24.52 0.92
C ILE A 129 -13.68 23.87 2.32
N GLU A 130 -12.60 24.14 3.07
CA GLU A 130 -12.41 23.54 4.40
C GLU A 130 -13.33 24.14 5.48
N ARG A 131 -13.80 25.37 5.32
CA ARG A 131 -14.84 25.98 6.17
C ARG A 131 -16.22 25.37 5.91
N VAL A 132 -16.61 25.22 4.64
CA VAL A 132 -17.91 24.68 4.25
C VAL A 132 -18.00 23.17 4.53
N PHE A 133 -17.00 22.39 4.11
CA PHE A 133 -16.95 20.93 4.20
C PHE A 133 -16.01 20.47 5.34
N TYR A 134 -16.21 21.03 6.52
CA TYR A 134 -15.29 20.87 7.67
C TYR A 134 -15.23 19.46 8.27
N LYS A 135 -16.16 18.54 7.96
CA LYS A 135 -16.06 17.15 8.43
C LYS A 135 -15.24 16.33 7.43
N ARG A 136 -14.25 15.58 7.93
CA ARG A 136 -13.37 14.70 7.12
C ARG A 136 -14.07 13.60 6.31
N ASP A 137 -15.35 13.39 6.58
CA ASP A 137 -16.22 12.39 5.94
C ASP A 137 -17.35 13.03 5.10
N ASP A 138 -17.36 14.35 4.88
CA ASP A 138 -18.41 15.00 4.07
C ASP A 138 -18.39 14.50 2.62
N TYR A 139 -17.21 14.24 2.08
CA TYR A 139 -17.06 13.63 0.76
C TYR A 139 -17.82 12.30 0.58
N LEU A 140 -18.06 11.52 1.66
CA LEU A 140 -18.73 10.21 1.58
C LEU A 140 -20.20 10.28 1.19
N TRP A 141 -20.87 11.40 1.48
CA TRP A 141 -22.23 11.66 1.02
C TRP A 141 -22.23 12.40 -0.31
N MET A 142 -21.28 13.33 -0.52
CA MET A 142 -21.16 14.07 -1.80
C MET A 142 -20.83 13.19 -3.00
N GLU A 143 -19.94 12.19 -2.86
CA GLU A 143 -19.61 11.19 -3.90
C GLU A 143 -20.77 10.20 -4.20
N LYS A 144 -21.92 10.30 -3.50
CA LYS A 144 -22.99 9.29 -3.54
C LYS A 144 -24.42 9.79 -3.75
N ILE A 145 -24.69 11.07 -3.48
CA ILE A 145 -25.93 11.72 -3.92
C ILE A 145 -25.99 11.66 -5.45
N ASP A 146 -27.18 11.39 -6.01
CA ASP A 146 -27.43 11.45 -7.45
C ASP A 146 -26.86 12.74 -8.09
N THR A 147 -25.96 12.59 -9.05
CA THR A 147 -25.33 13.69 -9.81
C THR A 147 -26.36 14.62 -10.44
N GLN A 148 -27.56 14.14 -10.80
CA GLN A 148 -28.64 14.98 -11.34
C GLN A 148 -29.11 16.06 -10.35
N LEU A 149 -29.00 15.83 -9.04
CA LEU A 149 -29.33 16.81 -8.02
C LEU A 149 -28.29 17.95 -7.98
N TRP A 150 -27.01 17.62 -8.17
CA TRP A 150 -25.93 18.60 -8.34
C TRP A 150 -26.09 19.39 -9.66
N VAL A 151 -26.42 18.73 -10.77
CA VAL A 151 -26.68 19.39 -12.07
C VAL A 151 -27.81 20.41 -11.92
N ARG A 152 -28.95 20.01 -11.37
CA ARG A 152 -30.09 20.90 -11.07
C ARG A 152 -29.73 22.05 -10.13
N LEU A 153 -28.81 21.84 -9.18
CA LEU A 153 -28.35 22.92 -8.31
C LEU A 153 -27.62 24.00 -9.11
N PHE A 154 -26.65 23.63 -9.96
CA PHE A 154 -25.90 24.61 -10.75
C PHE A 154 -26.76 25.28 -11.83
N GLU A 155 -27.68 24.54 -12.46
CA GLU A 155 -28.71 25.06 -13.36
C GLU A 155 -29.61 26.09 -12.67
N LEU A 156 -30.14 25.80 -11.46
CA LEU A 156 -31.00 26.73 -10.71
C LEU A 156 -30.26 27.97 -10.23
N ILE A 157 -29.02 27.83 -9.76
CA ILE A 157 -28.14 28.97 -9.45
C ILE A 157 -27.85 29.77 -10.74
N GLY A 158 -28.18 29.25 -11.93
CA GLY A 158 -28.05 29.97 -13.19
C GLY A 158 -26.60 30.36 -13.45
N ILE A 159 -25.67 29.53 -12.96
CA ILE A 159 -24.27 29.66 -13.30
C ILE A 159 -24.06 28.91 -14.61
N GLU A 160 -24.57 29.52 -15.68
CA GLU A 160 -23.70 29.70 -16.85
C GLU A 160 -22.42 30.30 -16.28
N VAL A 161 -21.37 29.48 -16.14
CA VAL A 161 -20.08 29.98 -15.64
C VAL A 161 -19.49 30.78 -16.78
N ASN A 162 -19.87 32.05 -16.85
CA ASN A 162 -19.40 32.98 -17.85
C ASN A 162 -17.96 33.34 -17.48
N LEU A 163 -17.06 32.40 -17.76
CA LEU A 163 -15.64 32.40 -17.40
C LEU A 163 -14.91 33.60 -18.01
N SER A 164 -15.54 34.23 -19.01
CA SER A 164 -15.38 35.60 -19.50
C SER A 164 -15.10 36.67 -18.43
N GLU A 165 -15.48 36.46 -17.16
CA GLU A 165 -14.97 37.24 -16.02
C GLU A 165 -13.43 37.24 -16.01
N PRO A 166 -12.76 38.37 -16.33
CA PRO A 166 -11.33 38.36 -16.70
C PRO A 166 -10.40 37.87 -15.57
N VAL A 167 -10.85 37.98 -14.32
CA VAL A 167 -10.12 37.47 -13.14
C VAL A 167 -10.07 35.93 -13.14
N LEU A 168 -11.14 35.25 -13.57
CA LEU A 168 -11.21 33.79 -13.61
C LEU A 168 -10.43 33.21 -14.80
N ILE A 169 -10.60 33.76 -16.00
CA ILE A 169 -9.74 33.44 -17.16
C ILE A 169 -8.27 33.62 -16.81
N LYS A 170 -7.90 34.69 -16.09
CA LYS A 170 -6.52 34.89 -15.65
C LYS A 170 -6.06 33.82 -14.65
N GLN A 171 -6.81 33.54 -13.59
CA GLN A 171 -6.42 32.49 -12.62
C GLN A 171 -6.30 31.11 -13.28
N LEU A 172 -7.16 30.77 -14.24
CA LEU A 172 -7.08 29.55 -15.03
C LEU A 172 -5.84 29.54 -15.94
N SER A 173 -5.55 30.65 -16.62
CA SER A 173 -4.36 30.83 -17.47
C SER A 173 -3.05 30.71 -16.67
N ASP A 174 -2.95 31.43 -15.55
CA ASP A 174 -1.82 31.38 -14.63
C ASP A 174 -1.65 29.95 -14.06
N SER A 175 -2.76 29.27 -13.72
CA SER A 175 -2.76 27.87 -13.29
C SER A 175 -2.24 26.91 -14.37
N LEU A 176 -2.71 27.05 -15.62
CA LEU A 176 -2.29 26.22 -16.74
C LEU A 176 -0.78 26.38 -17.00
N GLN A 177 -0.27 27.61 -16.93
CA GLN A 177 1.15 27.90 -17.09
C GLN A 177 2.00 27.28 -15.96
N ILE A 178 1.55 27.42 -14.70
CA ILE A 178 2.22 26.81 -13.53
C ILE A 178 2.24 25.27 -13.63
N LEU A 179 1.12 24.65 -14.02
CA LEU A 179 1.04 23.21 -14.25
C LEU A 179 1.98 22.77 -15.39
N SER A 180 1.98 23.52 -16.49
CA SER A 180 2.80 23.26 -17.68
C SER A 180 4.30 23.29 -17.36
N TYR A 181 4.80 24.34 -16.68
CA TYR A 181 6.21 24.40 -16.26
C TYR A 181 6.57 23.29 -15.26
N ARG A 182 5.67 22.97 -14.31
CA ARG A 182 5.86 21.85 -13.36
C ARG A 182 5.94 20.51 -14.11
N LEU A 183 5.14 20.31 -15.15
CA LEU A 183 5.16 19.11 -15.99
C LEU A 183 6.44 19.01 -16.84
N THR A 184 6.87 20.08 -17.50
CA THR A 184 8.14 20.11 -18.25
C THR A 184 9.33 19.79 -17.34
N MET A 185 9.39 20.42 -16.16
CA MET A 185 10.48 20.17 -15.20
C MET A 185 10.56 18.70 -14.77
N MET A 186 9.42 18.05 -14.52
CA MET A 186 9.36 16.59 -14.25
C MET A 186 9.75 15.75 -15.48
N GLY A 187 9.32 16.16 -16.69
CA GLY A 187 9.66 15.49 -17.95
C GLY A 187 11.15 15.54 -18.32
N LEU A 188 11.89 16.49 -17.74
CA LEU A 188 13.35 16.63 -17.89
C LEU A 188 14.14 15.86 -16.81
N GLU A 189 13.48 15.26 -15.81
CA GLU A 189 14.15 14.45 -14.79
C GLU A 189 14.79 13.19 -15.41
N LYS A 190 15.84 12.69 -14.76
CA LYS A 190 16.62 11.54 -15.27
C LYS A 190 15.77 10.27 -15.33
N GLU A 191 14.90 10.10 -14.34
CA GLU A 191 13.92 9.04 -14.20
C GLU A 191 12.97 8.90 -15.41
N VAL A 192 12.72 10.00 -16.14
CA VAL A 192 11.96 10.01 -17.40
C VAL A 192 12.90 9.78 -18.59
N THR A 193 13.95 10.59 -18.67
CA THR A 193 14.78 10.71 -19.88
C THR A 193 15.78 9.58 -20.08
N SER A 194 16.28 8.92 -19.03
CA SER A 194 17.24 7.81 -19.16
C SER A 194 16.62 6.45 -19.53
N ARG A 195 15.33 6.44 -19.89
CA ARG A 195 14.63 5.27 -20.47
C ARG A 195 14.63 5.28 -22.01
N TYR A 196 15.00 6.40 -22.64
CA TYR A 196 15.05 6.57 -24.09
C TYR A 196 16.50 6.55 -24.59
N ASP A 197 16.73 6.02 -25.80
CA ASP A 197 18.05 6.05 -26.44
C ASP A 197 18.55 7.47 -26.72
N GLN A 198 17.63 8.40 -27.00
CA GLN A 198 17.90 9.83 -27.11
C GLN A 198 17.14 10.60 -26.03
N TRP A 199 17.86 11.46 -25.30
CA TRP A 199 17.30 12.32 -24.25
C TRP A 199 16.19 13.25 -24.78
N ASN A 200 16.33 13.73 -26.02
CA ASN A 200 15.34 14.58 -26.69
C ASN A 200 13.97 13.90 -26.80
N ASP A 201 13.93 12.64 -27.23
CA ASP A 201 12.68 11.92 -27.54
C ASP A 201 11.82 11.74 -26.27
N GLY A 202 12.45 11.47 -25.13
CA GLY A 202 11.77 11.37 -23.84
C GLY A 202 11.30 12.72 -23.29
N ALA A 203 12.06 13.79 -23.52
CA ALA A 203 11.71 15.13 -23.06
C ALA A 203 10.66 15.83 -23.96
N PHE A 204 10.64 15.52 -25.26
CA PHE A 204 9.94 16.29 -26.30
C PHE A 204 8.44 16.53 -26.01
N PRO A 205 7.60 15.54 -25.67
CA PRO A 205 6.17 15.78 -25.42
C PRO A 205 5.94 16.78 -24.28
N PHE A 206 6.76 16.69 -23.23
CA PHE A 206 6.67 17.55 -22.05
C PHE A 206 7.23 18.95 -22.28
N MET A 207 8.04 19.16 -23.33
CA MET A 207 8.46 20.49 -23.79
C MET A 207 7.44 21.10 -24.75
N GLU A 208 6.89 20.30 -25.68
CA GLU A 208 5.99 20.78 -26.73
C GLU A 208 4.66 21.32 -26.17
N GLN A 209 4.08 20.64 -25.17
CA GLN A 209 2.90 21.16 -24.45
C GLN A 209 3.17 22.56 -23.84
N ASN A 210 4.38 22.84 -23.36
CA ASN A 210 4.74 24.12 -22.77
C ASN A 210 4.98 25.20 -23.84
N ARG A 211 5.55 24.83 -24.98
CA ARG A 211 5.65 25.70 -26.15
C ARG A 211 4.27 26.15 -26.62
N LEU A 212 3.32 25.23 -26.74
CA LEU A 212 1.95 25.49 -27.19
C LEU A 212 1.15 26.31 -26.15
N ILE A 213 1.26 25.99 -24.86
CA ILE A 213 0.57 26.74 -23.79
C ILE A 213 1.11 28.18 -23.67
N ASN A 214 2.42 28.40 -23.74
CA ASN A 214 2.95 29.77 -23.75
C ASN A 214 2.50 30.54 -25.02
N LEU A 215 2.45 29.88 -26.18
CA LEU A 215 1.93 30.46 -27.42
C LEU A 215 0.44 30.85 -27.30
N LEU A 216 -0.38 30.06 -26.59
CA LEU A 216 -1.79 30.39 -26.30
C LEU A 216 -1.89 31.69 -25.47
N LEU A 217 -1.07 31.81 -24.43
CA LEU A 217 -1.05 32.96 -23.52
C LEU A 217 -0.55 34.24 -24.22
N GLU A 218 0.54 34.15 -25.00
CA GLU A 218 1.04 35.27 -25.82
C GLU A 218 0.03 35.73 -26.86
N ARG A 219 -0.68 34.79 -27.49
CA ARG A 219 -1.68 35.10 -28.53
C ARG A 219 -2.98 35.64 -27.93
N LYS A 220 -3.41 35.18 -26.74
CA LYS A 220 -4.60 35.72 -26.05
C LYS A 220 -4.43 37.18 -25.61
N GLN A 221 -3.19 37.66 -25.43
CA GLN A 221 -2.88 39.08 -25.24
C GLN A 221 -2.98 39.94 -26.52
N LYS A 222 -3.11 39.33 -27.71
CA LYS A 222 -3.03 40.00 -29.02
C LYS A 222 -4.35 39.96 -29.82
N ASN A 223 -5.44 39.48 -29.21
CA ASN A 223 -6.77 39.28 -29.83
C ASN A 223 -6.72 38.45 -31.14
N LEU A 224 -6.65 37.12 -30.99
CA LEU A 224 -6.72 36.17 -32.11
C LEU A 224 -8.04 36.24 -32.88
N MET A 225 -7.99 35.74 -34.12
CA MET A 225 -9.17 35.21 -34.81
C MET A 225 -9.63 33.92 -34.13
N GLU A 226 -10.94 33.79 -33.90
CA GLU A 226 -11.60 32.68 -33.18
C GLU A 226 -11.15 31.29 -33.65
N HIS A 227 -11.05 31.08 -34.96
CA HIS A 227 -10.60 29.81 -35.56
C HIS A 227 -9.15 29.44 -35.20
N GLU A 228 -8.23 30.41 -35.12
CA GLU A 228 -6.85 30.15 -34.69
C GLU A 228 -6.76 29.81 -33.20
N HIS A 229 -7.69 30.30 -32.38
CA HIS A 229 -7.76 29.97 -30.96
C HIS A 229 -8.16 28.49 -30.78
N LYS A 230 -9.23 28.06 -31.44
CA LYS A 230 -9.73 26.68 -31.38
C LYS A 230 -8.68 25.67 -31.84
N LEU A 231 -8.07 25.91 -33.00
CA LEU A 231 -6.99 25.05 -33.52
C LEU A 231 -5.82 24.93 -32.53
N LEU A 232 -5.47 26.00 -31.81
CA LEU A 232 -4.39 25.96 -30.81
C LEU A 232 -4.79 25.18 -29.55
N LEU A 233 -6.06 25.26 -29.11
CA LEU A 233 -6.58 24.43 -28.02
C LEU A 233 -6.57 22.93 -28.38
N GLU A 234 -6.97 22.58 -29.61
CA GLU A 234 -6.93 21.21 -30.13
C GLU A 234 -5.49 20.65 -30.15
N ASN A 235 -4.52 21.44 -30.64
CA ASN A 235 -3.09 21.08 -30.61
C ASN A 235 -2.55 20.88 -29.18
N ILE A 236 -3.00 21.68 -28.20
CA ILE A 236 -2.62 21.49 -26.79
C ILE A 236 -3.22 20.20 -26.24
N ALA A 237 -4.49 19.90 -26.55
CA ALA A 237 -5.13 18.66 -26.13
C ALA A 237 -4.42 17.41 -26.69
N GLU A 238 -3.96 17.45 -27.95
CA GLU A 238 -3.14 16.39 -28.54
C GLU A 238 -1.77 16.27 -27.84
N ALA A 239 -1.07 17.39 -27.59
CA ALA A 239 0.21 17.38 -26.89
C ALA A 239 0.10 16.83 -25.46
N LEU A 240 -1.00 17.12 -24.74
CA LEU A 240 -1.31 16.52 -23.45
C LEU A 240 -1.65 15.04 -23.55
N HIS A 241 -2.33 14.60 -24.62
CA HIS A 241 -2.57 13.17 -24.87
C HIS A 241 -1.25 12.42 -25.12
N ASN A 242 -0.34 13.01 -25.90
CA ASN A 242 1.00 12.47 -26.13
C ASN A 242 1.83 12.40 -24.82
N CYS A 243 1.69 13.39 -23.92
CA CYS A 243 2.24 13.30 -22.56
C CYS A 243 1.70 12.09 -21.79
N LEU A 244 0.38 11.82 -21.82
CA LEU A 244 -0.20 10.63 -21.18
C LEU A 244 0.32 9.33 -21.79
N GLN A 245 0.48 9.23 -23.12
CA GLN A 245 1.00 8.02 -23.76
C GLN A 245 2.48 7.77 -23.40
N SER A 246 3.33 8.80 -23.37
CA SER A 246 4.72 8.66 -22.91
C SER A 246 4.80 8.28 -21.43
N ILE A 247 4.00 8.91 -20.57
CA ILE A 247 3.90 8.52 -19.15
C ILE A 247 3.48 7.05 -19.04
N LYS A 248 2.47 6.61 -19.81
CA LYS A 248 1.97 5.23 -19.81
C LYS A 248 3.00 4.22 -20.34
N TRP A 249 3.74 4.54 -21.39
CA TRP A 249 4.83 3.71 -21.89
C TRP A 249 5.91 3.53 -20.80
N LEU A 250 6.32 4.64 -20.15
CA LEU A 250 7.20 4.61 -18.98
C LEU A 250 6.56 3.83 -17.80
N LYS A 251 5.23 3.79 -17.67
CA LYS A 251 4.58 2.96 -16.65
C LYS A 251 4.76 1.47 -16.91
N ASP A 252 4.70 1.02 -18.15
CA ASP A 252 4.78 -0.39 -18.54
C ASP A 252 6.23 -0.91 -18.70
N ASP A 253 7.20 -0.11 -19.17
CA ASP A 253 8.65 -0.47 -19.22
C ASP A 253 9.18 -1.00 -17.87
N ARG A 254 8.72 -0.37 -16.78
CA ARG A 254 9.10 -0.69 -15.39
C ARG A 254 8.69 -2.10 -14.93
N ARG A 255 7.94 -2.86 -15.71
CA ARG A 255 7.65 -4.30 -15.48
C ARG A 255 8.84 -5.20 -15.84
N GLU A 256 9.63 -4.77 -16.83
CA GLU A 256 10.79 -5.52 -17.32
C GLU A 256 12.06 -4.99 -16.65
N ASN A 257 12.23 -3.67 -16.67
CA ASN A 257 13.45 -2.98 -16.23
C ASN A 257 13.42 -2.49 -14.76
N GLY A 258 12.37 -2.83 -13.99
CA GLY A 258 12.22 -2.44 -12.57
C GLY A 258 12.02 -0.95 -12.35
N THR A 259 11.83 -0.53 -11.08
CA THR A 259 11.57 0.88 -10.73
C THR A 259 12.18 1.35 -9.39
N SER A 260 12.17 2.66 -9.15
CA SER A 260 12.28 3.25 -7.82
C SER A 260 10.96 3.83 -7.29
N LEU A 261 10.92 4.06 -5.97
CA LEU A 261 9.86 4.84 -5.32
C LEU A 261 9.78 6.28 -5.86
N ALA A 262 10.93 6.87 -6.21
CA ALA A 262 10.98 8.21 -6.79
C ALA A 262 10.29 8.24 -8.17
N GLU A 263 10.71 7.36 -9.08
CA GLU A 263 10.12 7.21 -10.42
C GLU A 263 8.63 6.83 -10.39
N THR A 264 8.23 5.97 -9.45
CA THR A 264 6.81 5.61 -9.23
C THR A 264 5.97 6.82 -8.81
N PHE A 265 6.48 7.62 -7.87
CA PHE A 265 5.84 8.83 -7.37
C PHE A 265 5.83 9.94 -8.43
N LEU A 266 6.93 10.13 -9.16
CA LEU A 266 7.10 11.09 -10.26
C LEU A 266 6.09 10.84 -11.38
N LEU A 267 6.04 9.63 -11.94
CA LEU A 267 5.14 9.34 -13.06
C LEU A 267 3.65 9.34 -12.66
N THR A 268 3.35 9.09 -11.37
CA THR A 268 1.99 9.30 -10.84
C THR A 268 1.68 10.79 -10.73
N ARG A 269 2.64 11.61 -10.28
CA ARG A 269 2.50 13.07 -10.19
C ARG A 269 2.37 13.73 -11.56
N MET A 270 3.16 13.30 -12.56
CA MET A 270 3.06 13.77 -13.95
C MET A 270 1.68 13.49 -14.54
N GLU A 271 1.14 12.29 -14.35
CA GLU A 271 -0.23 11.94 -14.77
C GLU A 271 -1.26 12.86 -14.12
N GLN A 272 -1.20 13.06 -12.80
CA GLN A 272 -2.10 14.00 -12.12
C GLN A 272 -1.98 15.45 -12.63
N HIS A 273 -0.78 15.87 -13.02
CA HIS A 273 -0.56 17.19 -13.62
C HIS A 273 -1.20 17.29 -15.02
N VAL A 274 -1.01 16.30 -15.90
CA VAL A 274 -1.61 16.28 -17.25
C VAL A 274 -3.13 16.21 -17.17
N GLU A 275 -3.67 15.30 -16.34
CA GLU A 275 -5.11 15.20 -16.06
C GLU A 275 -5.66 16.55 -15.59
N ARG A 276 -4.99 17.23 -14.64
CA ARG A 276 -5.38 18.57 -14.17
C ARG A 276 -5.35 19.62 -15.29
N MET A 277 -4.39 19.54 -16.21
CA MET A 277 -4.27 20.47 -17.33
C MET A 277 -5.42 20.31 -18.33
N PHE A 278 -5.89 19.09 -18.60
CA PHE A 278 -7.13 18.88 -19.37
C PHE A 278 -8.33 19.58 -18.69
N MET A 279 -8.48 19.50 -17.37
CA MET A 279 -9.58 20.18 -16.64
C MET A 279 -9.55 21.72 -16.77
N VAL A 280 -8.35 22.29 -16.90
CA VAL A 280 -8.16 23.74 -17.02
C VAL A 280 -8.28 24.17 -18.49
N LEU A 281 -7.89 23.32 -19.44
CA LEU A 281 -8.12 23.53 -20.88
C LEU A 281 -9.61 23.47 -21.22
N ASP A 282 -10.33 22.46 -20.70
CA ASP A 282 -11.81 22.34 -20.75
C ASP A 282 -12.54 23.59 -20.22
N ALA A 283 -11.92 24.34 -19.31
CA ALA A 283 -12.45 25.55 -18.69
C ALA A 283 -11.92 26.85 -19.32
N LEU A 284 -11.06 26.75 -20.33
CA LEU A 284 -10.56 27.87 -21.15
C LEU A 284 -11.07 27.80 -22.60
N ASP A 285 -11.70 26.69 -23.00
CA ASP A 285 -12.38 26.52 -24.27
C ASP A 285 -13.74 27.25 -24.22
N GLU A 286 -13.84 28.37 -24.95
CA GLU A 286 -14.97 29.32 -24.89
C GLU A 286 -16.17 28.89 -25.76
N ASP A 287 -16.27 27.59 -26.07
CA ASP A 287 -17.23 26.93 -26.98
C ASP A 287 -18.71 26.95 -26.51
N ASN A 288 -19.05 27.82 -25.55
CA ASN A 288 -20.36 28.04 -24.90
C ASN A 288 -21.04 26.84 -24.21
N TYR A 289 -20.62 25.60 -24.46
CA TYR A 289 -21.14 24.40 -23.79
C TYR A 289 -20.33 24.02 -22.53
N PHE A 290 -20.37 24.87 -21.51
CA PHE A 290 -19.71 24.59 -20.23
C PHE A 290 -20.20 23.26 -19.64
N ASN A 291 -19.28 22.29 -19.50
CA ASN A 291 -19.63 20.95 -19.08
C ASN A 291 -19.83 20.87 -17.55
N THR A 292 -21.02 21.27 -17.11
CA THR A 292 -21.46 21.27 -15.71
C THR A 292 -21.22 19.92 -15.01
N GLN A 293 -21.32 18.78 -15.72
CA GLN A 293 -21.04 17.47 -15.14
C GLN A 293 -19.55 17.26 -14.83
N ARG A 294 -18.63 17.66 -15.73
CA ARG A 294 -17.18 17.66 -15.45
C ARG A 294 -16.86 18.59 -14.28
N PHE A 295 -17.43 19.80 -14.26
CA PHE A 295 -17.23 20.75 -13.16
C PHE A 295 -17.70 20.20 -11.80
N ILE A 296 -18.89 19.59 -11.73
CA ILE A 296 -19.39 18.92 -10.51
C ILE A 296 -18.43 17.82 -10.05
N HIS A 297 -17.95 17.00 -10.99
CA HIS A 297 -16.98 15.95 -10.68
C HIS A 297 -15.67 16.51 -10.11
N TYR A 298 -15.15 17.60 -10.67
CA TYR A 298 -13.95 18.27 -10.16
C TYR A 298 -14.19 18.96 -8.81
N PHE A 299 -15.36 19.59 -8.59
CA PHE A 299 -15.74 20.18 -7.31
C PHE A 299 -15.79 19.12 -6.20
N ILE A 300 -16.51 18.02 -6.40
CA ILE A 300 -16.58 16.90 -5.45
C ILE A 300 -15.18 16.30 -5.21
N THR A 301 -14.36 16.19 -6.26
CA THR A 301 -12.97 15.71 -6.16
C THR A 301 -12.10 16.66 -5.32
N VAL A 302 -12.21 17.98 -5.48
CA VAL A 302 -11.49 18.97 -4.66
C VAL A 302 -11.95 18.90 -3.20
N VAL A 303 -13.24 18.75 -2.92
CA VAL A 303 -13.75 18.57 -1.55
C VAL A 303 -13.21 17.28 -0.92
N ARG A 304 -13.23 16.15 -1.64
CA ARG A 304 -12.61 14.91 -1.18
C ARG A 304 -11.12 15.10 -0.92
N ASN A 305 -10.38 15.70 -1.83
CA ASN A 305 -8.95 15.93 -1.67
C ASN A 305 -8.66 16.77 -0.42
N GLN A 306 -9.45 17.81 -0.16
CA GLN A 306 -9.31 18.64 1.04
C GLN A 306 -9.70 17.91 2.33
N ASN A 307 -10.78 17.12 2.33
CA ASN A 307 -11.18 16.23 3.43
C ASN A 307 -10.10 15.18 3.74
N ARG A 308 -9.36 14.73 2.72
CA ARG A 308 -8.46 13.56 2.77
C ARG A 308 -6.97 13.88 2.70
N LYS A 309 -6.59 15.16 2.60
CA LYS A 309 -5.19 15.63 2.48
C LYS A 309 -4.21 15.03 3.49
N ASN A 310 -4.65 14.82 4.73
CA ASN A 310 -3.83 14.25 5.83
C ASN A 310 -4.08 12.74 6.06
N SER A 311 -4.71 12.05 5.11
CA SER A 311 -5.03 10.62 5.19
C SER A 311 -3.81 9.76 4.83
N VAL A 312 -2.96 9.50 5.81
CA VAL A 312 -1.80 8.59 5.70
C VAL A 312 -2.20 7.22 5.12
N GLY A 313 -3.35 6.66 5.54
CA GLY A 313 -3.81 5.36 5.05
C GLY A 313 -4.19 5.34 3.56
N GLU A 314 -4.66 6.47 3.02
CA GLU A 314 -4.99 6.62 1.59
C GLU A 314 -3.74 6.90 0.77
N PHE A 315 -2.87 7.80 1.25
CA PHE A 315 -1.57 8.07 0.65
C PHE A 315 -0.72 6.79 0.50
N LEU A 316 -0.66 5.96 1.55
CA LEU A 316 -0.04 4.64 1.48
C LEU A 316 -0.80 3.70 0.53
N SER A 317 -2.14 3.71 0.54
CA SER A 317 -2.92 2.84 -0.35
C SER A 317 -2.75 3.16 -1.84
N GLN A 318 -2.46 4.42 -2.19
CA GLN A 318 -2.22 4.85 -3.57
C GLN A 318 -0.76 4.59 -3.98
N ASN A 319 0.20 5.09 -3.19
CA ASN A 319 1.61 5.13 -3.59
C ASN A 319 2.37 3.82 -3.27
N LEU A 320 2.09 3.16 -2.15
CA LEU A 320 2.65 1.82 -1.89
C LEU A 320 1.94 0.73 -2.70
N GLY A 321 0.79 1.00 -3.31
CA GLY A 321 0.09 0.04 -4.16
C GLY A 321 0.96 -0.42 -5.35
N LEU A 322 1.45 0.52 -6.14
CA LEU A 322 2.30 0.26 -7.31
C LEU A 322 3.64 -0.41 -6.92
N LEU A 323 4.33 0.10 -5.90
CA LEU A 323 5.56 -0.55 -5.43
C LEU A 323 5.33 -1.94 -4.83
N ALA A 324 4.25 -2.15 -4.09
CA ALA A 324 3.91 -3.47 -3.60
C ALA A 324 3.62 -4.44 -4.76
N TYR A 325 3.05 -3.95 -5.87
CA TYR A 325 2.90 -4.72 -7.11
C TYR A 325 4.28 -5.10 -7.69
N GLN A 326 5.24 -4.19 -7.86
CA GLN A 326 6.57 -4.52 -8.40
C GLN A 326 7.43 -5.40 -7.48
N ILE A 327 7.44 -5.11 -6.17
CA ILE A 327 8.12 -5.94 -5.15
C ILE A 327 7.52 -7.36 -5.12
N SER A 328 6.20 -7.46 -5.29
CA SER A 328 5.47 -8.73 -5.45
C SER A 328 5.83 -9.45 -6.76
N GLU A 329 5.84 -8.75 -7.89
CA GLU A 329 6.05 -9.33 -9.22
C GLU A 329 7.47 -9.87 -9.40
N HIS A 330 8.51 -9.10 -9.03
CA HIS A 330 9.89 -9.57 -9.11
C HIS A 330 10.16 -10.74 -8.16
N GLY A 331 9.68 -10.70 -6.91
CA GLY A 331 9.77 -11.83 -5.97
C GLY A 331 8.91 -13.03 -6.39
N GLY A 332 7.82 -12.80 -7.13
CA GLY A 332 6.90 -13.81 -7.64
C GLY A 332 7.55 -14.80 -8.60
N ARG A 333 8.49 -14.32 -9.45
CA ARG A 333 9.28 -15.15 -10.39
C ARG A 333 10.10 -16.26 -9.70
N ARG A 334 10.22 -16.24 -8.37
CA ARG A 334 10.79 -17.34 -7.56
C ARG A 334 9.75 -18.16 -6.82
N GLY A 335 8.64 -17.53 -6.43
CA GLY A 335 7.53 -18.17 -5.71
C GLY A 335 6.99 -19.41 -6.43
N GLU A 336 6.90 -19.38 -7.76
CA GLU A 336 6.43 -20.49 -8.59
C GLU A 336 7.19 -21.80 -8.34
N THR A 337 8.52 -21.75 -8.19
CA THR A 337 9.36 -22.93 -7.94
C THR A 337 9.10 -23.61 -6.57
N PHE A 338 8.34 -22.96 -5.69
CA PHE A 338 7.95 -23.46 -4.38
C PHE A 338 6.48 -23.91 -4.29
N ILE A 339 5.73 -23.87 -5.39
CA ILE A 339 4.35 -24.37 -5.47
C ILE A 339 4.36 -25.78 -6.07
N ALA A 340 4.15 -26.81 -5.26
CA ALA A 340 4.02 -28.18 -5.75
C ALA A 340 2.66 -28.39 -6.45
N VAL A 341 2.69 -28.53 -7.77
CA VAL A 341 1.55 -28.92 -8.61
C VAL A 341 1.39 -30.45 -8.58
N THR A 342 2.48 -31.19 -8.76
CA THR A 342 2.48 -32.66 -8.86
C THR A 342 2.93 -33.38 -7.58
N ARG A 343 2.71 -34.71 -7.54
CA ARG A 343 3.22 -35.61 -6.49
C ARG A 343 4.75 -35.64 -6.43
N ASN A 344 5.43 -35.52 -7.57
CA ASN A 344 6.89 -35.56 -7.64
C ASN A 344 7.50 -34.26 -7.11
N GLU A 345 6.91 -33.10 -7.43
CA GLU A 345 7.30 -31.82 -6.81
C GLU A 345 7.06 -31.81 -5.30
N PHE A 346 5.94 -32.35 -4.82
CA PHE A 346 5.66 -32.44 -3.39
C PHE A 346 6.73 -33.25 -2.64
N TYR A 347 7.18 -34.38 -3.20
CA TYR A 347 8.26 -35.18 -2.61
C TYR A 347 9.62 -34.49 -2.72
N LYS A 348 9.92 -33.82 -3.84
CA LYS A 348 11.13 -32.99 -4.03
C LYS A 348 11.20 -31.86 -3.00
N LEU A 349 10.07 -31.18 -2.77
CA LEU A 349 9.92 -30.12 -1.77
C LEU A 349 10.08 -30.66 -0.34
N PHE A 350 9.44 -31.79 -0.02
CA PHE A 350 9.61 -32.47 1.27
C PHE A 350 11.08 -32.83 1.54
N ARG A 351 11.79 -33.41 0.56
CA ARG A 351 13.22 -33.75 0.68
C ARG A 351 14.12 -32.53 0.80
N SER A 352 13.83 -31.44 0.09
CA SER A 352 14.51 -30.14 0.27
C SER A 352 14.28 -29.55 1.68
N ALA A 353 13.08 -29.75 2.23
CA ALA A 353 12.73 -29.30 3.58
C ALA A 353 13.41 -30.12 4.68
N MET A 354 13.68 -31.42 4.45
CA MET A 354 14.53 -32.24 5.34
C MET A 354 15.97 -31.68 5.44
N GLY A 355 16.54 -31.23 4.32
CA GLY A 355 17.83 -30.51 4.32
C GLY A 355 17.78 -29.19 5.11
N GLY A 356 16.63 -28.52 5.10
CA GLY A 356 16.38 -27.35 5.94
C GLY A 356 16.35 -27.69 7.43
N GLY A 357 15.64 -28.76 7.78
CA GLY A 357 15.58 -29.24 9.16
C GLY A 357 16.94 -29.69 9.70
N PHE A 358 17.79 -30.25 8.84
CA PHE A 358 19.18 -30.57 9.18
C PHE A 358 19.94 -29.31 9.61
N ILE A 359 19.97 -28.28 8.77
CA ILE A 359 20.69 -27.02 9.06
C ILE A 359 20.12 -26.32 10.30
N VAL A 360 18.78 -26.25 10.45
CA VAL A 360 18.16 -25.61 11.62
C VAL A 360 18.47 -26.31 12.93
N SER A 361 18.73 -27.62 12.93
CA SER A 361 19.12 -28.35 14.15
C SER A 361 20.42 -27.80 14.74
N PHE A 362 21.45 -27.57 13.91
CA PHE A 362 22.69 -26.93 14.35
C PHE A 362 22.47 -25.49 14.80
N VAL A 363 21.65 -24.72 14.07
CA VAL A 363 21.31 -23.33 14.43
C VAL A 363 20.62 -23.25 15.81
N ALA A 364 19.77 -24.23 16.14
CA ALA A 364 19.11 -24.33 17.44
C ALA A 364 20.08 -24.70 18.58
N ILE A 365 21.00 -25.64 18.34
CA ILE A 365 22.09 -25.97 19.28
C ILE A 365 22.97 -24.74 19.53
N PHE A 366 23.53 -24.13 18.47
CA PHE A 366 24.37 -22.94 18.58
C PHE A 366 23.66 -21.77 19.24
N LYS A 367 22.37 -21.52 18.98
CA LYS A 367 21.60 -20.48 19.68
C LYS A 367 21.55 -20.70 21.18
N ASN A 368 21.42 -21.94 21.65
CA ASN A 368 21.34 -22.21 23.09
C ASN A 368 22.73 -22.20 23.75
N LEU A 369 23.79 -22.63 23.05
CA LEU A 369 25.17 -22.47 23.51
C LEU A 369 25.59 -20.98 23.59
N LEU A 370 25.26 -20.16 22.58
CA LEU A 370 25.43 -18.70 22.60
C LEU A 370 24.63 -18.03 23.73
N GLY A 371 23.55 -18.67 24.20
CA GLY A 371 22.78 -18.22 25.35
C GLY A 371 23.51 -18.32 26.69
N LYS A 372 24.50 -19.25 26.81
CA LYS A 372 25.34 -19.41 28.00
C LYS A 372 26.49 -18.39 28.07
N LEU A 373 26.70 -17.58 27.03
CA LEU A 373 27.73 -16.52 27.05
C LEU A 373 27.24 -15.32 27.88
N ALA A 374 27.98 -14.99 28.93
CA ALA A 374 27.74 -13.83 29.80
C ALA A 374 28.17 -12.52 29.11
N ILE A 375 27.40 -12.07 28.12
CA ILE A 375 27.65 -10.85 27.33
C ILE A 375 26.46 -9.90 27.36
N ALA A 376 26.72 -8.61 27.06
CA ALA A 376 25.68 -7.58 27.08
C ALA A 376 24.51 -7.91 26.12
N PRO A 377 23.23 -7.63 26.49
CA PRO A 377 22.07 -8.05 25.71
C PRO A 377 22.06 -7.62 24.23
N PHE A 378 22.64 -6.46 23.90
CA PHE A 378 22.81 -6.01 22.52
C PHE A 378 23.69 -6.98 21.71
N TRP A 379 24.89 -7.28 22.21
CA TRP A 379 25.82 -8.21 21.55
C TRP A 379 25.30 -9.64 21.51
N GLN A 380 24.54 -10.07 22.53
CA GLN A 380 23.81 -11.34 22.49
C GLN A 380 22.79 -11.38 21.33
N GLY A 381 22.02 -10.31 21.16
CA GLY A 381 21.12 -10.14 20.02
C GLY A 381 21.85 -10.18 18.66
N ILE A 382 23.03 -9.56 18.56
CA ILE A 382 23.87 -9.61 17.35
C ILE A 382 24.37 -11.04 17.06
N LEU A 383 24.84 -11.78 18.06
CA LEU A 383 25.30 -13.17 17.85
C LEU A 383 24.14 -14.11 17.45
N TYR A 384 22.96 -13.96 18.07
CA TYR A 384 21.76 -14.67 17.62
C TYR A 384 21.38 -14.29 16.19
N SER A 385 21.43 -13.00 15.84
CA SER A 385 21.12 -12.49 14.51
C SER A 385 22.05 -13.06 13.44
N SER A 386 23.36 -13.13 13.72
CA SER A 386 24.36 -13.73 12.85
C SER A 386 24.17 -15.24 12.70
N ASN A 387 23.90 -15.98 13.78
CA ASN A 387 23.61 -17.41 13.75
C ASN A 387 22.38 -17.73 12.89
N TYR A 388 21.27 -17.02 13.08
CA TYR A 388 20.07 -17.18 12.26
C TYR A 388 20.32 -16.79 10.79
N SER A 389 20.98 -15.65 10.54
CA SER A 389 21.30 -15.17 9.18
C SER A 389 22.16 -16.19 8.42
N MET A 390 23.20 -16.71 9.06
CA MET A 390 24.09 -17.72 8.49
C MET A 390 23.33 -19.02 8.19
N GLY A 391 22.47 -19.48 9.11
CA GLY A 391 21.58 -20.61 8.88
C GLY A 391 20.70 -20.43 7.64
N PHE A 392 20.03 -19.28 7.49
CA PHE A 392 19.17 -19.00 6.34
C PHE A 392 19.95 -18.85 5.02
N ILE A 393 21.17 -18.31 5.05
CA ILE A 393 22.06 -18.25 3.88
C ILE A 393 22.55 -19.65 3.47
N LEU A 394 22.94 -20.50 4.44
CA LEU A 394 23.33 -21.90 4.18
C LEU A 394 22.18 -22.74 3.62
N MET A 395 20.96 -22.51 4.09
CA MET A 395 19.77 -23.14 3.51
C MET A 395 19.57 -22.70 2.05
N GLN A 396 19.69 -21.41 1.78
CA GLN A 396 19.58 -20.86 0.42
C GLN A 396 20.67 -21.42 -0.52
N SER A 397 21.93 -21.49 -0.08
CA SER A 397 23.04 -21.96 -0.92
C SER A 397 23.02 -23.46 -1.19
N THR A 398 22.43 -24.26 -0.29
CA THR A 398 22.25 -25.71 -0.46
C THR A 398 20.98 -26.10 -1.22
N GLY A 399 20.10 -25.15 -1.56
CA GLY A 399 18.78 -25.45 -2.13
C GLY A 399 17.80 -26.08 -1.14
N SER A 400 18.06 -25.92 0.16
CA SER A 400 17.21 -26.39 1.27
C SER A 400 16.07 -25.40 1.53
N THR A 401 14.87 -25.90 1.86
CA THR A 401 13.67 -25.05 2.01
C THR A 401 13.22 -24.85 3.45
N LEU A 402 13.16 -23.58 3.87
CA LEU A 402 12.57 -23.19 5.15
C LEU A 402 11.05 -23.09 5.01
N ALA A 403 10.33 -23.84 5.82
CA ALA A 403 8.89 -23.65 5.98
C ALA A 403 8.61 -22.18 6.38
N THR A 404 7.54 -21.59 5.83
CA THR A 404 7.09 -20.23 6.14
C THR A 404 7.94 -19.03 5.67
N LYS A 405 9.12 -19.21 5.04
CA LYS A 405 9.72 -18.14 4.20
C LYS A 405 9.02 -18.06 2.83
N GLN A 406 8.57 -19.21 2.32
CA GLN A 406 7.88 -19.38 1.02
C GLN A 406 6.51 -18.68 0.86
N PRO A 407 5.58 -18.62 1.85
CA PRO A 407 4.21 -18.14 1.66
C PRO A 407 4.13 -16.71 1.16
N ALA A 408 5.07 -15.86 1.58
CA ALA A 408 5.14 -14.48 1.12
C ALA A 408 5.40 -14.41 -0.40
N PHE A 409 6.35 -15.19 -0.91
CA PHE A 409 6.65 -15.26 -2.34
C PHE A 409 5.55 -15.97 -3.13
N THR A 410 4.93 -17.02 -2.58
CA THR A 410 3.83 -17.69 -3.29
C THR A 410 2.60 -16.79 -3.37
N ALA A 411 2.18 -16.11 -2.31
CA ALA A 411 1.05 -15.17 -2.31
C ALA A 411 1.19 -14.08 -3.39
N SER A 412 2.40 -13.56 -3.56
CA SER A 412 2.75 -12.63 -4.64
C SER A 412 2.55 -13.22 -6.04
N ALA A 413 2.94 -14.48 -6.26
CA ALA A 413 2.69 -15.21 -7.51
C ALA A 413 1.19 -15.58 -7.70
N ILE A 414 0.45 -15.88 -6.62
CA ILE A 414 -1.01 -16.06 -6.68
C ILE A 414 -1.66 -14.79 -7.24
N ALA A 415 -1.29 -13.63 -6.70
CA ALA A 415 -1.80 -12.36 -7.18
C ALA A 415 -1.42 -12.10 -8.65
N ALA A 416 -0.18 -12.41 -9.05
CA ALA A 416 0.28 -12.29 -10.44
C ALA A 416 -0.62 -13.04 -11.43
N SER A 417 -1.06 -14.27 -11.08
CA SER A 417 -1.95 -15.09 -11.92
C SER A 417 -3.37 -14.52 -12.13
N LEU A 418 -3.72 -13.39 -11.51
CA LEU A 418 -5.03 -12.73 -11.67
C LEU A 418 -5.13 -11.80 -12.91
N ASP A 419 -4.04 -11.57 -13.66
CA ASP A 419 -4.09 -10.73 -14.88
C ASP A 419 -4.73 -11.42 -16.10
N SER A 420 -4.75 -12.75 -16.14
CA SER A 420 -4.96 -13.53 -17.37
C SER A 420 -6.42 -13.62 -17.84
N SER A 421 -7.40 -13.10 -17.09
CA SER A 421 -8.84 -13.16 -17.43
C SER A 421 -9.46 -11.80 -17.80
N LYS A 422 -8.80 -11.01 -18.65
CA LYS A 422 -9.30 -9.69 -19.12
C LYS A 422 -10.69 -9.71 -19.79
N GLN A 423 -11.23 -10.87 -20.19
CA GLN A 423 -12.44 -10.97 -21.01
C GLN A 423 -13.75 -10.48 -20.37
N LYS A 424 -13.87 -10.36 -19.03
CA LYS A 424 -15.14 -9.95 -18.35
C LYS A 424 -15.00 -9.00 -17.15
N GLY A 425 -13.85 -8.33 -16.99
CA GLY A 425 -13.68 -7.29 -15.95
C GLY A 425 -13.81 -7.77 -14.49
N ARG A 426 -13.79 -9.09 -14.25
CA ARG A 426 -13.80 -9.73 -12.93
C ARG A 426 -12.62 -10.69 -12.80
N PRO A 427 -11.94 -10.78 -11.64
CA PRO A 427 -10.87 -11.73 -11.41
C PRO A 427 -11.42 -13.17 -11.27
N ASP A 428 -10.65 -14.18 -11.74
CA ASP A 428 -11.01 -15.60 -11.54
C ASP A 428 -10.82 -16.01 -10.06
N LEU A 429 -11.91 -15.95 -9.30
CA LEU A 429 -11.97 -16.35 -7.89
C LEU A 429 -11.82 -17.87 -7.68
N TYR A 430 -12.03 -18.70 -8.70
CA TYR A 430 -11.88 -20.15 -8.63
C TYR A 430 -10.42 -20.56 -8.85
N ASN A 431 -9.73 -19.97 -9.83
CA ASN A 431 -8.28 -20.12 -9.97
C ASN A 431 -7.54 -19.57 -8.72
N LEU A 432 -8.00 -18.44 -8.18
CA LEU A 432 -7.51 -17.89 -6.91
C LEU A 432 -7.63 -18.91 -5.76
N ALA A 433 -8.78 -19.57 -5.62
CA ALA A 433 -9.01 -20.60 -4.61
C ALA A 433 -8.18 -21.88 -4.83
N LEU A 434 -8.01 -22.33 -6.08
CA LEU A 434 -7.13 -23.44 -6.45
C LEU A 434 -5.68 -23.14 -6.01
N THR A 435 -5.16 -21.96 -6.32
CA THR A 435 -3.76 -21.61 -6.03
C THR A 435 -3.50 -21.42 -4.53
N VAL A 436 -4.51 -20.95 -3.76
CA VAL A 436 -4.45 -20.97 -2.29
C VAL A 436 -4.27 -22.40 -1.77
N ALA A 437 -5.04 -23.37 -2.28
CA ALA A 437 -4.89 -24.78 -1.89
C ALA A 437 -3.52 -25.38 -2.30
N ARG A 438 -3.00 -25.03 -3.50
CA ARG A 438 -1.64 -25.40 -3.95
C ARG A 438 -0.55 -24.86 -3.02
N THR A 439 -0.70 -23.65 -2.50
CA THR A 439 0.20 -23.08 -1.47
C THR A 439 0.07 -23.82 -0.14
N CYS A 440 -1.15 -24.05 0.36
CA CYS A 440 -1.38 -24.76 1.63
C CYS A 440 -0.67 -26.13 1.68
N ARG A 441 -0.87 -26.99 0.67
CA ARG A 441 -0.24 -28.32 0.63
C ARG A 441 1.29 -28.26 0.53
N SER A 442 1.81 -27.24 -0.14
CA SER A 442 3.26 -27.02 -0.30
C SER A 442 3.90 -26.57 1.03
N GLN A 443 3.19 -25.74 1.82
CA GLN A 443 3.62 -25.43 3.17
C GLN A 443 3.53 -26.63 4.11
N ILE A 444 2.48 -27.45 4.02
CA ILE A 444 2.38 -28.72 4.79
C ILE A 444 3.57 -29.65 4.47
N ALA A 445 3.95 -29.79 3.19
CA ALA A 445 5.15 -30.55 2.80
C ALA A 445 6.42 -29.99 3.43
N SER A 446 6.61 -28.67 3.40
CA SER A 446 7.79 -28.02 3.96
C SER A 446 7.83 -28.07 5.50
N PHE A 447 6.68 -27.91 6.17
CA PHE A 447 6.54 -28.07 7.62
C PHE A 447 6.93 -29.49 8.05
N ALA A 448 6.33 -30.51 7.44
CA ALA A 448 6.57 -31.90 7.78
C ALA A 448 8.03 -32.30 7.52
N GLY A 449 8.59 -31.94 6.35
CA GLY A 449 9.97 -32.26 6.00
C GLY A 449 10.99 -31.62 6.95
N ASN A 450 10.77 -30.37 7.37
CA ASN A 450 11.59 -29.73 8.41
C ASN A 450 11.44 -30.45 9.76
N LEU A 451 10.21 -30.62 10.27
CA LEU A 451 9.97 -31.17 11.61
C LEU A 451 10.50 -32.60 11.80
N VAL A 452 10.35 -33.45 10.78
CA VAL A 452 10.81 -34.86 10.80
C VAL A 452 12.32 -34.97 11.01
N ILE A 453 13.11 -33.95 10.64
CA ILE A 453 14.55 -33.92 10.93
C ILE A 453 14.86 -33.10 12.19
N VAL A 454 14.27 -31.92 12.36
CA VAL A 454 14.64 -30.99 13.45
C VAL A 454 14.55 -31.65 14.82
N PHE A 455 13.44 -32.32 15.14
CA PHE A 455 13.24 -32.88 16.47
C PHE A 455 14.25 -34.00 16.80
N PRO A 456 14.34 -35.10 16.03
CA PRO A 456 15.28 -36.18 16.35
C PRO A 456 16.75 -35.78 16.20
N LEU A 457 17.11 -34.92 15.23
CA LEU A 457 18.50 -34.51 15.06
C LEU A 457 18.94 -33.52 16.15
N THR A 458 18.10 -32.56 16.56
CA THR A 458 18.45 -31.65 17.67
C THR A 458 18.54 -32.44 18.98
N TYR A 459 17.67 -33.42 19.19
CA TYR A 459 17.75 -34.35 20.33
C TYR A 459 19.07 -35.15 20.32
N LEU A 460 19.45 -35.74 19.18
CA LEU A 460 20.71 -36.48 19.03
C LEU A 460 21.94 -35.59 19.23
N LEU A 461 21.92 -34.35 18.73
CA LEU A 461 23.00 -33.37 18.93
C LEU A 461 23.10 -32.91 20.39
N ALA A 462 21.98 -32.78 21.10
CA ALA A 462 21.97 -32.46 22.54
C ALA A 462 22.55 -33.61 23.38
N MET A 463 22.20 -34.86 23.05
CA MET A 463 22.79 -36.06 23.66
C MET A 463 24.28 -36.19 23.36
N LEU A 464 24.70 -35.97 22.10
CA LEU A 464 26.11 -36.03 21.72
C LEU A 464 26.93 -34.94 22.43
N PHE A 465 26.39 -33.74 22.59
CA PHE A 465 27.02 -32.67 23.36
C PHE A 465 27.18 -33.05 24.83
N ASP A 466 26.15 -33.62 25.46
CA ASP A 466 26.18 -34.06 26.85
C ASP A 466 27.23 -35.17 27.08
N VAL A 467 27.21 -36.22 26.25
CA VAL A 467 28.18 -37.33 26.31
C VAL A 467 29.62 -36.89 26.02
N SER A 468 29.84 -35.87 25.19
CA SER A 468 31.20 -35.39 24.85
C SER A 468 31.75 -34.30 25.78
N THR A 469 30.90 -33.62 26.55
CA THR A 469 31.32 -32.52 27.45
C THR A 469 31.06 -32.77 28.93
N GLY A 470 30.26 -33.79 29.27
CA GLY A 470 29.76 -34.04 30.62
C GLY A 470 28.71 -33.02 31.09
N ALA A 471 28.15 -32.21 30.19
CA ALA A 471 27.25 -31.11 30.53
C ALA A 471 26.09 -30.93 29.53
N LYS A 472 24.86 -31.02 30.04
CA LYS A 472 23.63 -30.80 29.26
C LYS A 472 23.50 -29.36 28.75
N ILE A 473 22.88 -29.21 27.58
CA ILE A 473 22.64 -27.89 26.96
C ILE A 473 21.65 -27.05 27.79
N ALA A 474 20.65 -27.67 28.42
CA ALA A 474 19.77 -27.06 29.42
C ALA A 474 19.42 -28.12 30.48
N THR A 475 19.16 -27.71 31.71
CA THR A 475 18.76 -28.61 32.81
C THR A 475 17.63 -28.02 33.65
N GLY A 476 16.79 -28.89 34.23
CA GLY A 476 15.79 -28.51 35.23
C GLY A 476 14.94 -27.31 34.81
N VAL A 477 15.07 -26.19 35.54
CA VAL A 477 14.32 -24.95 35.31
C VAL A 477 14.57 -24.38 33.90
N GLU A 478 15.79 -24.45 33.35
CA GLU A 478 16.06 -24.00 31.98
C GLU A 478 15.39 -24.91 30.95
N ALA A 479 15.39 -26.22 31.19
CA ALA A 479 14.83 -27.22 30.29
C ALA A 479 13.28 -27.17 30.26
N ASP A 480 12.63 -27.00 31.42
CA ASP A 480 11.17 -26.74 31.45
C ASP A 480 10.84 -25.36 30.87
N ALA A 481 11.63 -24.31 31.14
CA ALA A 481 11.39 -23.00 30.52
C ALA A 481 11.43 -23.06 28.98
N LEU A 482 12.27 -23.92 28.38
CA LEU A 482 12.25 -24.18 26.93
C LEU A 482 10.96 -24.88 26.46
N LEU A 483 10.35 -25.74 27.27
CA LEU A 483 9.06 -26.40 26.96
C LEU A 483 7.89 -25.43 27.17
N LEU A 484 7.78 -24.83 28.37
CA LEU A 484 6.74 -23.88 28.75
C LEU A 484 6.65 -22.70 27.76
N ALA A 485 7.80 -22.24 27.24
CA ALA A 485 7.88 -21.21 26.20
C ALA A 485 7.21 -21.57 24.86
N GLN A 486 6.80 -22.83 24.63
CA GLN A 486 6.00 -23.25 23.48
C GLN A 486 4.55 -23.61 23.85
N HIS A 487 4.19 -23.61 25.14
CA HIS A 487 2.86 -24.01 25.59
C HIS A 487 1.80 -22.99 25.10
N PRO A 488 0.74 -23.41 24.38
CA PRO A 488 -0.14 -22.48 23.64
C PRO A 488 -0.99 -21.56 24.54
N PHE A 489 -1.38 -22.02 25.73
CA PHE A 489 -2.24 -21.25 26.65
C PHE A 489 -1.53 -20.60 27.86
N GLN A 490 -0.51 -21.25 28.43
CA GLN A 490 0.26 -20.76 29.58
C GLN A 490 1.37 -19.75 29.21
N SER A 491 1.69 -19.62 27.92
CA SER A 491 2.69 -18.67 27.42
C SER A 491 2.14 -17.84 26.27
N LEU A 492 2.78 -16.71 25.99
CA LEU A 492 2.44 -15.84 24.84
C LEU A 492 2.93 -16.41 23.48
N ALA A 493 3.24 -17.71 23.40
CA ALA A 493 3.82 -18.34 22.21
C ALA A 493 3.00 -18.13 20.93
N LEU A 494 1.66 -18.12 21.02
CA LEU A 494 0.79 -17.87 19.86
C LEU A 494 0.87 -16.41 19.37
N LEU A 495 0.99 -15.44 20.29
CA LEU A 495 1.21 -14.03 19.94
C LEU A 495 2.59 -13.82 19.30
N TYR A 496 3.62 -14.44 19.88
CA TYR A 496 4.99 -14.42 19.35
C TYR A 496 5.11 -15.13 17.99
N ALA A 497 4.28 -16.15 17.72
CA ALA A 497 4.16 -16.79 16.42
C ALA A 497 3.55 -15.86 15.35
N CYS A 498 2.60 -15.00 15.74
CA CYS A 498 2.07 -13.95 14.86
C CYS A 498 3.14 -12.89 14.53
N PHE A 499 3.94 -12.45 15.51
CA PHE A 499 5.07 -11.54 15.25
C PHE A 499 6.11 -12.17 14.30
N THR A 500 6.45 -13.44 14.51
CA THR A 500 7.31 -14.19 13.57
C THR A 500 6.69 -14.29 12.17
N GLY A 501 5.39 -14.56 12.04
CA GLY A 501 4.68 -14.56 10.76
C GLY A 501 4.74 -13.21 10.03
N PHE A 502 4.60 -12.10 10.76
CA PHE A 502 4.77 -10.76 10.22
C PHE A 502 6.21 -10.48 9.78
N PHE A 503 7.23 -10.89 10.55
CA PHE A 503 8.64 -10.72 10.17
C PHE A 503 9.05 -11.57 8.97
N LEU A 504 8.49 -12.77 8.80
CA LEU A 504 8.68 -13.59 7.60
C LEU A 504 8.16 -12.84 6.36
N PHE A 505 6.96 -12.30 6.42
CA PHE A 505 6.38 -11.44 5.37
C PHE A 505 7.25 -10.19 5.09
N LEU A 506 7.67 -9.46 6.13
CA LEU A 506 8.49 -8.25 6.00
C LEU A 506 9.86 -8.55 5.37
N SER A 507 10.47 -9.68 5.73
CA SER A 507 11.74 -10.14 5.12
C SER A 507 11.58 -10.51 3.63
N GLY A 508 10.39 -10.99 3.23
CA GLY A 508 10.03 -11.25 1.84
C GLY A 508 9.87 -9.96 1.03
N LEU A 509 9.25 -8.92 1.60
CA LEU A 509 9.18 -7.59 0.97
C LEU A 509 10.58 -6.97 0.81
N ILE A 510 11.44 -7.09 1.83
CA ILE A 510 12.82 -6.59 1.76
C ILE A 510 13.61 -7.33 0.69
N ALA A 511 13.43 -8.65 0.55
CA ALA A 511 14.02 -9.41 -0.54
C ALA A 511 13.57 -8.91 -1.92
N GLY A 512 12.25 -8.84 -2.17
CA GLY A 512 11.71 -8.38 -3.45
C GLY A 512 12.08 -6.92 -3.79
N TRP A 513 12.20 -6.06 -2.79
CA TRP A 513 12.70 -4.68 -2.96
C TRP A 513 14.16 -4.65 -3.42
N VAL A 514 15.03 -5.46 -2.82
CA VAL A 514 16.43 -5.58 -3.27
C VAL A 514 16.54 -6.25 -4.64
N GLU A 515 15.71 -7.25 -4.97
CA GLU A 515 15.67 -7.88 -6.30
C GLU A 515 15.28 -6.86 -7.39
N ASN A 516 14.22 -6.08 -7.16
CA ASN A 516 13.84 -4.95 -8.01
C ASN A 516 14.97 -3.89 -8.11
N TYR A 517 15.63 -3.55 -7.00
CA TYR A 517 16.73 -2.57 -7.00
C TYR A 517 17.95 -3.05 -7.80
N VAL A 518 18.30 -4.34 -7.76
CA VAL A 518 19.39 -4.92 -8.56
C VAL A 518 19.15 -4.73 -10.06
N VAL A 519 17.90 -4.92 -10.51
CA VAL A 519 17.50 -4.69 -11.90
C VAL A 519 17.50 -3.19 -12.23
N TYR A 520 16.73 -2.39 -11.48
CA TYR A 520 16.58 -0.94 -11.70
C TYR A 520 17.91 -0.17 -11.69
N ALA A 521 18.79 -0.49 -10.74
CA ALA A 521 20.10 0.14 -10.65
C ALA A 521 21.12 -0.42 -11.65
N GLN A 522 20.74 -1.36 -12.53
CA GLN A 522 21.63 -2.07 -13.46
C GLN A 522 22.89 -2.59 -12.76
N LEU A 523 22.74 -3.06 -11.52
CA LEU A 523 23.86 -3.35 -10.63
C LEU A 523 24.81 -4.46 -11.18
N PRO A 524 24.33 -5.52 -11.86
CA PRO A 524 25.21 -6.50 -12.50
C PRO A 524 26.15 -5.87 -13.52
N ASP A 525 25.68 -4.93 -14.34
CA ASP A 525 26.46 -4.29 -15.39
C ASP A 525 27.40 -3.21 -14.84
N ARG A 526 26.94 -2.42 -13.86
CA ARG A 526 27.83 -1.52 -13.11
C ARG A 526 29.00 -2.28 -12.47
N LEU A 527 28.78 -3.51 -11.99
CA LEU A 527 29.83 -4.38 -11.46
C LEU A 527 30.72 -4.98 -12.56
N ARG A 528 30.19 -5.36 -13.73
CA ARG A 528 30.97 -5.83 -14.89
C ARG A 528 31.99 -4.79 -15.37
N PHE A 529 31.64 -3.50 -15.32
CA PHE A 529 32.48 -2.40 -15.79
C PHE A 529 33.19 -1.61 -14.67
N HIS A 530 33.07 -2.01 -13.40
CA HIS A 530 33.65 -1.26 -12.27
C HIS A 530 35.19 -1.29 -12.29
N PRO A 531 35.90 -0.14 -12.46
CA PRO A 531 37.34 -0.13 -12.74
C PRO A 531 38.20 -0.86 -11.71
N VAL A 532 37.89 -0.73 -10.41
CA VAL A 532 38.65 -1.41 -9.35
C VAL A 532 38.40 -2.92 -9.37
N LEU A 533 37.18 -3.38 -9.70
CA LEU A 533 36.85 -4.82 -9.65
C LEU A 533 37.39 -5.57 -10.87
N THR A 534 37.43 -4.91 -12.04
CA THR A 534 38.05 -5.47 -13.25
C THR A 534 39.57 -5.55 -13.15
N GLN A 535 40.20 -4.71 -12.32
CA GLN A 535 41.64 -4.76 -12.02
C GLN A 535 42.01 -5.72 -10.89
N THR A 536 41.18 -5.83 -9.84
CA THR A 536 41.50 -6.64 -8.64
C THR A 536 40.98 -8.08 -8.67
N LEU A 537 39.90 -8.37 -9.40
CA LEU A 537 39.31 -9.73 -9.46
C LEU A 537 39.56 -10.38 -10.82
N GLY A 538 40.02 -11.63 -10.80
CA GLY A 538 40.16 -12.42 -12.02
C GLY A 538 38.81 -12.63 -12.71
N LYS A 539 38.77 -12.71 -14.05
CA LYS A 539 37.53 -12.80 -14.86
C LYS A 539 36.50 -13.83 -14.35
N LYS A 540 36.95 -14.96 -13.80
CA LYS A 540 36.09 -15.99 -13.18
C LYS A 540 35.44 -15.52 -11.86
N GLN A 541 36.22 -14.87 -10.99
CA GLN A 541 35.74 -14.31 -9.72
C GLN A 541 34.76 -13.16 -9.95
N LEU A 542 35.06 -12.25 -10.88
CA LEU A 542 34.16 -11.15 -11.24
C LEU A 542 32.84 -11.69 -11.81
N LYS A 543 32.88 -12.67 -12.72
CA LYS A 543 31.66 -13.32 -13.24
C LYS A 543 30.86 -14.02 -12.13
N TYR A 544 31.52 -14.65 -11.15
CA TYR A 544 30.85 -15.23 -9.98
C TYR A 544 30.18 -14.16 -9.11
N LEU A 545 30.89 -13.07 -8.79
CA LEU A 545 30.35 -11.96 -7.99
C LEU A 545 29.16 -11.28 -8.68
N VAL A 546 29.27 -11.01 -9.99
CA VAL A 546 28.17 -10.46 -10.81
C VAL A 546 26.96 -11.41 -10.80
N ASN A 547 27.18 -12.72 -11.00
CA ASN A 547 26.10 -13.70 -10.93
C ASN A 547 25.48 -13.81 -9.52
N LEU A 548 26.28 -13.69 -8.45
CA LEU A 548 25.81 -13.70 -7.07
C LEU A 548 25.00 -12.45 -6.75
N VAL A 549 25.38 -11.28 -7.27
CA VAL A 549 24.60 -10.04 -7.11
C VAL A 549 23.30 -10.11 -7.92
N GLN A 550 23.39 -10.47 -9.21
CA GLN A 550 22.25 -10.59 -10.12
C GLN A 550 21.21 -11.59 -9.62
N ASN A 551 21.66 -12.73 -9.09
CA ASN A 551 20.75 -13.81 -8.69
C ASN A 551 20.48 -13.86 -7.18
N ASN A 552 21.45 -13.65 -6.30
CA ASN A 552 21.28 -14.03 -4.88
C ASN A 552 21.09 -12.86 -3.92
N LEU A 553 21.44 -11.62 -4.29
CA LEU A 553 21.52 -10.49 -3.34
C LEU A 553 20.22 -10.24 -2.56
N GLY A 554 19.06 -10.26 -3.22
CA GLY A 554 17.80 -9.97 -2.53
C GLY A 554 17.35 -11.07 -1.58
N SER A 555 17.44 -12.34 -1.98
CA SER A 555 17.13 -13.45 -1.06
C SER A 555 18.15 -13.54 0.09
N ILE A 556 19.42 -13.16 -0.13
CA ILE A 556 20.42 -12.96 0.95
C ILE A 556 19.99 -11.82 1.87
N ALA A 557 19.63 -10.64 1.34
CA ALA A 557 19.17 -9.50 2.14
C ALA A 557 17.92 -9.85 2.98
N GLY A 558 16.97 -10.60 2.41
CA GLY A 558 15.84 -11.15 3.15
C GLY A 558 16.23 -12.19 4.22
N SER A 559 17.21 -13.05 3.95
CA SER A 559 17.75 -14.01 4.94
C SER A 559 18.45 -13.30 6.11
N ILE A 560 19.25 -12.26 5.84
CA ILE A 560 19.89 -11.43 6.88
C ILE A 560 18.84 -10.65 7.66
N SER A 561 17.92 -9.99 6.97
CA SER A 561 16.81 -9.23 7.58
C SER A 561 15.98 -10.09 8.53
N LEU A 562 15.58 -11.31 8.09
CA LEU A 562 14.89 -12.27 8.94
C LEU A 562 15.74 -12.70 10.14
N GLY A 563 17.02 -12.99 9.93
CA GLY A 563 17.95 -13.36 11.01
C GLY A 563 18.04 -12.27 12.08
N PHE A 564 18.17 -11.00 11.68
CA PHE A 564 18.17 -9.84 12.57
C PHE A 564 16.83 -9.61 13.28
N PHE A 565 15.70 -9.77 12.60
CA PHE A 565 14.38 -9.69 13.26
C PHE A 565 14.20 -10.76 14.34
N LEU A 566 14.65 -12.00 14.08
CA LEU A 566 14.55 -13.09 15.05
C LEU A 566 15.59 -12.98 16.18
N GLY A 567 16.81 -12.49 15.90
CA GLY A 567 17.87 -12.36 16.90
C GLY A 567 17.72 -11.15 17.82
N MET A 568 17.29 -10.00 17.29
CA MET A 568 17.15 -8.77 18.07
C MET A 568 15.82 -8.66 18.83
N ALA A 569 14.81 -9.51 18.56
CA ALA A 569 13.50 -9.42 19.20
C ALA A 569 13.58 -9.43 20.75
N GLY A 570 14.28 -10.40 21.32
CA GLY A 570 14.46 -10.49 22.78
C GLY A 570 15.27 -9.34 23.39
N PHE A 571 16.15 -8.69 22.61
CA PHE A 571 16.82 -7.45 23.04
C PHE A 571 15.86 -6.27 23.05
N ILE A 572 15.03 -6.11 22.01
CA ILE A 572 14.03 -5.04 21.90
C ILE A 572 12.99 -5.17 23.02
N GLY A 573 12.46 -6.38 23.28
CA GLY A 573 11.51 -6.63 24.36
C GLY A 573 12.05 -6.27 25.74
N LYS A 574 13.27 -6.73 26.06
CA LYS A 574 13.97 -6.36 27.31
C LYS A 574 14.21 -4.85 27.43
N THR A 575 14.67 -4.20 26.35
CA THR A 575 15.03 -2.77 26.36
C THR A 575 13.81 -1.86 26.52
N LEU A 576 12.69 -2.22 25.88
CA LEU A 576 11.43 -1.47 25.97
C LEU A 576 10.55 -1.91 27.15
N SER A 577 10.97 -2.91 27.94
CA SER A 577 10.20 -3.52 29.03
C SER A 577 8.81 -4.02 28.61
N ILE A 578 8.70 -4.55 27.38
CA ILE A 578 7.45 -5.10 26.83
C ILE A 578 7.58 -6.62 26.60
N PRO A 579 6.49 -7.40 26.75
CA PRO A 579 6.48 -8.82 26.41
C PRO A 579 6.55 -9.00 24.88
N PHE A 580 7.77 -9.04 24.36
CA PHE A 580 8.06 -9.14 22.93
C PHE A 580 9.21 -10.11 22.67
N ASP A 581 8.89 -11.20 21.96
CA ASP A 581 9.76 -12.32 21.64
C ASP A 581 9.19 -13.02 20.38
N ILE A 582 9.89 -14.02 19.84
CA ILE A 582 9.58 -14.68 18.56
C ILE A 582 9.43 -16.19 18.71
N ARG A 583 8.48 -16.78 17.98
CA ARG A 583 8.30 -18.24 17.93
C ARG A 583 8.15 -18.70 16.50
N HIS A 584 9.18 -19.38 16.00
CA HIS A 584 9.20 -20.02 14.69
C HIS A 584 9.08 -21.54 14.87
N ILE A 585 8.25 -22.22 14.07
CA ILE A 585 7.96 -23.66 14.21
C ILE A 585 9.22 -24.52 14.39
N THR A 586 10.25 -24.33 13.57
CA THR A 586 11.46 -25.16 13.59
C THR A 586 12.35 -24.85 14.80
N ILE A 587 12.49 -23.58 15.18
CA ILE A 587 13.25 -23.19 16.37
C ILE A 587 12.54 -23.68 17.64
N SER A 588 11.20 -23.63 17.65
CA SER A 588 10.36 -24.14 18.73
C SER A 588 10.48 -25.66 18.86
N ALA A 589 10.48 -26.40 17.74
CA ALA A 589 10.71 -27.85 17.74
C ALA A 589 12.12 -28.23 18.24
N GLY A 590 13.16 -27.51 17.81
CA GLY A 590 14.54 -27.73 18.30
C GLY A 590 14.68 -27.44 19.80
N ASN A 591 14.12 -26.33 20.28
CA ASN A 591 14.06 -26.03 21.72
C ASN A 591 13.25 -27.08 22.50
N THR A 592 12.18 -27.64 21.92
CA THR A 592 11.39 -28.72 22.53
C THR A 592 12.22 -29.99 22.68
N ALA A 593 13.01 -30.35 21.66
CA ALA A 593 13.92 -31.50 21.71
C ALA A 593 15.00 -31.34 22.80
N ILE A 594 15.58 -30.14 22.93
CA ILE A 594 16.57 -29.81 23.97
C ILE A 594 15.92 -29.86 25.37
N GLY A 595 14.75 -29.25 25.56
CA GLY A 595 14.04 -29.24 26.84
C GLY A 595 13.59 -30.64 27.28
N PHE A 596 13.13 -31.47 26.34
CA PHE A 596 12.73 -32.86 26.63
C PHE A 596 13.92 -33.74 27.05
N TYR A 597 15.10 -33.57 26.44
CA TYR A 597 16.33 -34.23 26.87
C TYR A 597 16.86 -33.68 28.21
N GLY A 598 16.79 -32.37 28.41
CA GLY A 598 17.24 -31.68 29.63
C GLY A 598 16.42 -31.95 30.90
N LEU A 599 15.30 -32.67 30.78
CA LEU A 599 14.45 -33.14 31.87
C LEU A 599 14.48 -34.68 32.05
N ASP A 600 15.48 -35.37 31.48
CA ASP A 600 15.65 -36.83 31.62
C ASP A 600 14.38 -37.64 31.31
N HIS A 601 13.63 -37.17 30.30
CA HIS A 601 12.37 -37.75 29.82
C HIS A 601 11.24 -37.76 30.86
N GLN A 602 11.40 -37.13 32.03
CA GLN A 602 10.43 -37.09 33.14
C GLN A 602 9.26 -36.11 32.89
N VAL A 603 8.78 -36.08 31.65
CA VAL A 603 7.79 -35.11 31.15
C VAL A 603 6.44 -35.80 30.97
N PRO A 604 5.38 -35.40 31.69
CA PRO A 604 4.07 -36.04 31.59
C PRO A 604 3.53 -36.02 30.15
N LEU A 605 3.08 -37.19 29.64
CA LEU A 605 2.63 -37.34 28.25
C LEU A 605 1.57 -36.29 27.83
N LYS A 606 0.67 -35.90 28.75
CA LYS A 606 -0.33 -34.85 28.52
C LYS A 606 0.30 -33.46 28.29
N TYR A 607 1.35 -33.12 29.03
CA TYR A 607 2.10 -31.87 28.85
C TYR A 607 2.89 -31.94 27.54
N LEU A 608 3.64 -33.03 27.29
CA LEU A 608 4.39 -33.22 26.04
C LEU A 608 3.48 -33.11 24.79
N PHE A 609 2.31 -33.74 24.80
CA PHE A 609 1.31 -33.61 23.73
C PHE A 609 0.83 -32.16 23.57
N THR A 610 0.60 -31.44 24.68
CA THR A 610 0.20 -30.02 24.67
C THR A 610 1.30 -29.12 24.10
N ILE A 611 2.57 -29.43 24.37
CA ILE A 611 3.73 -28.74 23.78
C ILE A 611 3.84 -29.03 22.28
N VAL A 612 3.69 -30.29 21.84
CA VAL A 612 3.68 -30.64 20.40
C VAL A 612 2.54 -29.93 19.66
N MET A 613 1.33 -29.89 20.24
CA MET A 613 0.23 -29.09 19.70
C MET A 613 0.56 -27.60 19.67
N GLY A 614 1.24 -27.07 20.69
CA GLY A 614 1.78 -25.71 20.71
C GLY A 614 2.70 -25.42 19.52
N VAL A 615 3.69 -26.28 19.26
CA VAL A 615 4.61 -26.17 18.11
C VAL A 615 3.85 -26.18 16.78
N LEU A 616 2.84 -27.05 16.62
CA LEU A 616 2.01 -27.09 15.41
C LEU A 616 1.16 -25.81 15.25
N MET A 617 0.59 -25.27 16.33
CA MET A 617 -0.17 -24.01 16.32
C MET A 617 0.73 -22.79 16.03
N ILE A 618 1.97 -22.78 16.56
CA ILE A 618 3.00 -21.78 16.22
C ILE A 618 3.24 -21.79 14.70
N GLY A 619 3.44 -22.97 14.11
CA GLY A 619 3.62 -23.12 12.66
C GLY A 619 2.42 -22.64 11.85
N PHE A 620 1.21 -23.02 12.23
CA PHE A 620 -0.02 -22.57 11.60
C PHE A 620 -0.13 -21.04 11.60
N LEU A 621 0.18 -20.37 12.73
CA LEU A 621 0.15 -18.91 12.84
C LEU A 621 1.30 -18.23 12.07
N ASN A 622 2.50 -18.81 12.07
CA ASN A 622 3.61 -18.34 11.22
C ASN A 622 3.19 -18.28 9.75
N PHE A 623 2.56 -19.36 9.24
CA PHE A 623 2.00 -19.39 7.88
C PHE A 623 0.85 -18.41 7.69
N LEU A 624 -0.18 -18.47 8.54
CA LEU A 624 -1.42 -17.71 8.36
C LEU A 624 -1.19 -16.19 8.32
N VAL A 625 -0.32 -15.68 9.21
CA VAL A 625 0.01 -14.24 9.23
C VAL A 625 0.93 -13.87 8.07
N SER A 626 1.97 -14.67 7.78
CA SER A 626 2.88 -14.37 6.66
C SER A 626 2.16 -14.36 5.31
N PHE A 627 1.37 -15.40 5.04
CA PHE A 627 0.54 -15.52 3.86
C PHE A 627 -0.56 -14.46 3.82
N GLY A 628 -1.27 -14.24 4.92
CA GLY A 628 -2.36 -13.27 5.01
C GLY A 628 -1.92 -11.83 4.74
N CYS A 629 -0.77 -11.41 5.29
CA CYS A 629 -0.18 -10.09 5.01
C CYS A 629 0.26 -9.97 3.55
N ALA A 630 0.98 -10.97 3.02
CA ALA A 630 1.43 -10.95 1.63
C ALA A 630 0.26 -10.94 0.63
N PHE A 631 -0.75 -11.79 0.84
CA PHE A 631 -1.96 -11.87 0.05
C PHE A 631 -2.77 -10.57 0.10
N TYR A 632 -2.98 -9.99 1.29
CA TYR A 632 -3.65 -8.69 1.42
C TYR A 632 -2.93 -7.60 0.62
N VAL A 633 -1.60 -7.54 0.71
CA VAL A 633 -0.79 -6.55 -0.02
C VAL A 633 -0.84 -6.77 -1.53
N ALA A 634 -0.67 -8.01 -2.00
CA ALA A 634 -0.62 -8.34 -3.42
C ALA A 634 -2.00 -8.31 -4.14
N VAL A 635 -3.09 -8.54 -3.41
CA VAL A 635 -4.46 -8.33 -3.92
C VAL A 635 -4.81 -6.84 -3.93
N LYS A 636 -4.42 -6.08 -2.90
CA LYS A 636 -4.64 -4.63 -2.81
C LYS A 636 -3.84 -3.85 -3.86
N SER A 637 -2.61 -4.28 -4.16
CA SER A 637 -1.76 -3.64 -5.18
C SER A 637 -2.34 -3.76 -6.60
N ARG A 638 -3.20 -4.76 -6.84
CA ARG A 638 -3.96 -4.97 -8.08
C ARG A 638 -5.32 -4.25 -8.11
N GLY A 639 -5.56 -3.33 -7.16
CA GLY A 639 -6.82 -2.59 -7.04
C GLY A 639 -8.03 -3.43 -6.59
N ILE A 640 -7.85 -4.74 -6.36
CA ILE A 640 -8.92 -5.66 -5.99
C ILE A 640 -9.35 -5.38 -4.56
N ARG A 641 -10.52 -4.76 -4.42
CA ARG A 641 -11.15 -4.46 -3.14
C ARG A 641 -11.78 -5.74 -2.58
N LEU A 642 -11.05 -6.49 -1.74
CA LEU A 642 -11.55 -7.74 -1.12
C LEU A 642 -12.94 -7.64 -0.49
N LYS A 643 -13.28 -6.48 0.09
CA LYS A 643 -14.62 -6.16 0.62
C LYS A 643 -15.77 -6.27 -0.40
N ASP A 644 -15.47 -6.14 -1.67
CA ASP A 644 -16.43 -6.15 -2.78
C ASP A 644 -16.57 -7.58 -3.39
N TYR A 645 -15.83 -8.57 -2.84
CA TYR A 645 -15.84 -9.98 -3.27
C TYR A 645 -16.11 -10.97 -2.12
N PRO A 646 -17.23 -10.86 -1.37
CA PRO A 646 -17.59 -11.84 -0.33
C PRO A 646 -17.77 -13.27 -0.88
N GLU A 647 -18.08 -13.41 -2.17
CA GLU A 647 -18.15 -14.71 -2.87
C GLU A 647 -16.84 -15.49 -2.75
N PHE A 648 -15.66 -14.85 -2.75
CA PHE A 648 -14.37 -15.53 -2.63
C PHE A 648 -14.24 -16.33 -1.33
N LEU A 649 -14.63 -15.73 -0.19
CA LEU A 649 -14.64 -16.42 1.10
C LEU A 649 -15.66 -17.58 1.11
N GLY A 650 -16.79 -17.42 0.42
CA GLY A 650 -17.78 -18.47 0.21
C GLY A 650 -17.32 -19.61 -0.70
N ILE A 651 -16.50 -19.33 -1.73
CA ILE A 651 -15.85 -20.33 -2.58
C ILE A 651 -14.79 -21.07 -1.76
N MET A 652 -13.88 -20.35 -1.09
CA MET A 652 -12.81 -20.93 -0.29
C MET A 652 -13.35 -21.82 0.84
N ARG A 653 -14.41 -21.37 1.56
CA ARG A 653 -15.08 -22.18 2.59
C ARG A 653 -15.69 -23.46 2.01
N ARG A 654 -16.45 -23.38 0.92
CA ARG A 654 -17.04 -24.56 0.26
C ARG A 654 -15.96 -25.51 -0.25
N TYR A 655 -14.89 -24.98 -0.84
CA TYR A 655 -13.78 -25.78 -1.35
C TYR A 655 -13.06 -26.54 -0.23
N PHE A 656 -12.71 -25.87 0.86
CA PHE A 656 -12.02 -26.48 2.01
C PHE A 656 -12.84 -27.60 2.66
N PHE A 657 -14.14 -27.39 2.92
CA PHE A 657 -14.97 -28.42 3.54
C PHE A 657 -15.33 -29.58 2.60
N ARG A 658 -15.44 -29.34 1.28
CA ARG A 658 -15.82 -30.37 0.29
C ARG A 658 -14.65 -31.18 -0.25
N TYR A 659 -13.45 -30.59 -0.34
CA TYR A 659 -12.24 -31.22 -0.85
C TYR A 659 -11.01 -30.95 0.05
N PRO A 660 -11.05 -31.25 1.36
CA PRO A 660 -9.93 -30.97 2.28
C PRO A 660 -8.63 -31.67 1.89
N ALA A 661 -8.71 -32.82 1.20
CA ALA A 661 -7.55 -33.55 0.70
C ALA A 661 -6.69 -32.72 -0.28
N ASP A 662 -7.30 -31.87 -1.12
CA ASP A 662 -6.60 -31.03 -2.09
C ASP A 662 -5.63 -30.04 -1.42
N PHE A 663 -5.98 -29.57 -0.22
CA PHE A 663 -5.21 -28.63 0.60
C PHE A 663 -4.04 -29.31 1.32
N ILE A 664 -3.98 -30.65 1.34
CA ILE A 664 -2.99 -31.45 2.08
C ILE A 664 -2.07 -32.23 1.14
N ARG A 665 -2.60 -32.80 0.05
CA ARG A 665 -1.86 -33.68 -0.87
C ARG A 665 -2.25 -33.42 -2.34
N PRO A 666 -1.30 -33.42 -3.29
CA PRO A 666 -1.64 -33.36 -4.72
C PRO A 666 -2.43 -34.59 -5.18
N SER A 667 -3.56 -34.31 -5.84
CA SER A 667 -4.37 -35.25 -6.63
C SER A 667 -3.57 -35.82 -7.81
N SER A 668 -4.03 -36.93 -8.40
CA SER A 668 -3.42 -37.47 -9.62
C SER A 668 -3.77 -36.64 -10.86
N ASN A 669 -4.98 -36.07 -10.89
CA ASN A 669 -5.45 -35.19 -11.96
C ASN A 669 -5.53 -33.76 -11.43
N GLU A 670 -5.19 -32.78 -12.26
CA GLU A 670 -5.31 -31.36 -11.94
C GLU A 670 -6.76 -30.88 -12.16
N LYS A 671 -7.32 -30.12 -11.21
CA LYS A 671 -8.67 -29.56 -11.32
C LYS A 671 -8.58 -28.16 -11.94
N THR A 672 -9.18 -27.97 -13.11
CA THR A 672 -9.32 -26.67 -13.78
C THR A 672 -10.28 -25.75 -13.02
N SER A 673 -10.20 -24.43 -13.19
CA SER A 673 -11.13 -23.49 -12.54
C SER A 673 -12.58 -23.75 -12.96
N GLU A 674 -12.82 -24.11 -14.22
CA GLU A 674 -14.14 -24.52 -14.73
C GLU A 674 -14.69 -25.78 -14.03
N GLU A 675 -13.86 -26.81 -13.82
CA GLU A 675 -14.28 -28.00 -13.07
C GLU A 675 -14.68 -27.64 -11.63
N LEU A 676 -13.87 -26.80 -10.96
CA LEU A 676 -14.15 -26.39 -9.59
C LEU A 676 -15.44 -25.54 -9.54
N GLN A 677 -15.64 -24.67 -10.53
CA GLN A 677 -16.85 -23.87 -10.66
C GLN A 677 -18.10 -24.74 -10.88
N GLN A 678 -18.05 -25.78 -11.72
CA GLN A 678 -19.15 -26.74 -11.87
C GLN A 678 -19.40 -27.51 -10.56
N LYS A 679 -18.34 -28.10 -9.97
CA LYS A 679 -18.40 -28.95 -8.76
C LYS A 679 -18.80 -28.19 -7.48
N LEU A 680 -18.71 -26.85 -7.48
CA LEU A 680 -19.16 -25.96 -6.39
C LEU A 680 -20.44 -25.15 -6.71
N ARG A 681 -21.06 -25.34 -7.88
CA ARG A 681 -22.35 -24.70 -8.25
C ARG A 681 -23.52 -25.68 -8.33
N HIS A 682 -23.29 -26.94 -8.69
CA HIS A 682 -24.37 -27.92 -8.84
C HIS A 682 -24.90 -28.52 -7.53
N ASN A 683 -24.30 -28.18 -6.38
CA ASN A 683 -24.62 -28.62 -5.02
C ASN A 683 -23.94 -27.69 -4.01
#